data_AF-A0A4P5R2S2-F1
#
_entry.id   AF-A0A4P5R2S2-F1
#
_cell.length_a   1.000
_cell.length_b   1.000
_cell.length_c   1.000
_cell.angle_alpha   90.00
_cell.angle_beta   90.00
_cell.angle_gamma   90.00
#
_symmetry.space_group_name_H-M   'P 1'
#
loop_
_entity.id
_entity.type
_entity.pdbx_description
1 polymer ?
#
loop_
_entity_poly.entity_id
_entity_poly.type
_entity_poly.pdbx_seq_one_letter_code
_entity_poly.pdbx_strand_id
1 'polypeptide(L)'
;MHIAKIFPGVFSALVAVLLAFCLTLSAGAYIEVPLPLGKVIADSTNVVVLRVEKVDREKNLIVYSKVADIKGKHNGDTIKHNIGRGGFHPREWQNIMAWAEVGQTAVFFHNGGAGEVCINGYWYQCYAGDWWAMSHGEPYLLRSYCGKPEKLIPAVTAILAGQEVIVPCMVDGDKMTIQLRTARLQRMKASLKIQDYNPTRDFAGWGVEEFRPIGGMPGFQQYSALSNTGPGAGGVAPIDFDGDGKMDFCLFGDAKVALLQNAGGSLNEIPLGVIGGARAAVWTDYNGDGKPDLLLATPTGARLFTNAGGTFRETTVGLPRTNYTNLTAAAWIDYDGDGKPDILLADGFNGLRLYRNIGAADAGPAKVEFGKWKISGPFENAGGQGFAAVYPPEQKVDFAGEYPGKNGEKAVWKDIELPDGQATSVKVFREENHTFMTIYLFREITTNRAVDLPVSMGSGGPLTVWVNGEKVLAENVARSPAPDQTKPTLRLKAGKNTLLIKACYVEAGRSFFFAATPTESVVPPTFEDVSDKVGLGRNGIAGQLKGDRLILADVDGDGRTDFLFCAGNGVLMLNKKEGFVEVKNSGLAFQSGRITPAFGDFLGDKTMGLFVPQSGGNKLFRNDGKGHFTDVTAKSGALAAATGQAACAVWADFNNRGKLDLIVGCLRGPNRFFRNNGDGTFTDASEEIGFLQRIFNTRGLAAIDFNKDGVLDIVFNNEGQESCVLIGDPLRVAAPSVAKQ
;
A
#
# COMPACT_ATOMS: atom_id res chain seq x y z
N MET A 1 -85.28 55.30 -26.85
CA MET A 1 -84.51 55.53 -28.09
C MET A 1 -83.24 56.28 -27.72
N HIS A 2 -82.41 55.65 -26.90
CA HIS A 2 -81.39 56.33 -26.10
C HIS A 2 -80.70 55.32 -25.18
N ILE A 3 -79.42 55.58 -24.95
CA ILE A 3 -78.68 55.43 -23.68
C ILE A 3 -77.99 54.08 -23.37
N ALA A 4 -76.66 54.23 -23.34
CA ALA A 4 -75.59 53.46 -22.72
C ALA A 4 -75.79 53.07 -21.24
N LYS A 5 -75.13 51.98 -20.78
CA LYS A 5 -74.01 51.94 -19.80
C LYS A 5 -73.89 50.59 -19.03
N ILE A 6 -72.62 50.14 -18.86
CA ILE A 6 -72.04 49.33 -17.75
C ILE A 6 -72.35 47.81 -17.76
N PHE A 7 -71.47 46.82 -17.52
CA PHE A 7 -70.01 46.53 -17.64
C PHE A 7 -69.92 44.95 -17.67
N PRO A 8 -68.79 44.34 -18.04
CA PRO A 8 -68.64 43.02 -18.62
C PRO A 8 -68.09 41.97 -17.62
N GLY A 9 -68.12 40.70 -18.04
CA GLY A 9 -67.61 39.54 -17.29
C GLY A 9 -68.73 38.51 -17.26
N VAL A 10 -68.76 37.55 -18.18
CA VAL A 10 -68.43 36.16 -17.84
C VAL A 10 -67.96 35.37 -19.09
N PHE A 11 -67.94 35.97 -20.28
CA PHE A 11 -67.71 35.21 -21.53
C PHE A 11 -66.27 35.18 -22.08
N SER A 12 -65.35 36.02 -21.59
CA SER A 12 -63.94 36.02 -22.05
C SER A 12 -63.00 35.11 -21.26
N ALA A 13 -63.45 34.49 -20.17
CA ALA A 13 -62.61 33.60 -19.37
C ALA A 13 -62.58 32.15 -19.87
N LEU A 14 -63.63 31.67 -20.56
CA LEU A 14 -63.68 30.27 -21.00
C LEU A 14 -62.88 30.00 -22.29
N VAL A 15 -62.74 30.99 -23.18
CA VAL A 15 -62.01 30.81 -24.45
C VAL A 15 -60.48 30.97 -24.27
N ALA A 16 -60.04 31.76 -23.29
CA ALA A 16 -58.61 31.89 -22.96
C ALA A 16 -58.05 30.67 -22.21
N VAL A 17 -58.87 29.96 -21.42
CA VAL A 17 -58.45 28.74 -20.71
C VAL A 17 -58.39 27.52 -21.65
N LEU A 18 -59.22 27.46 -22.69
CA LEU A 18 -59.18 26.39 -23.69
C LEU A 18 -58.06 26.54 -24.73
N LEU A 19 -57.55 27.75 -24.99
CA LEU A 19 -56.35 27.96 -25.81
C LEU A 19 -55.03 27.85 -25.03
N ALA A 20 -55.04 28.04 -23.70
CA ALA A 20 -53.87 27.83 -22.85
C ALA A 20 -53.59 26.34 -22.56
N PHE A 21 -54.57 25.45 -22.76
CA PHE A 21 -54.39 23.99 -22.61
C PHE A 21 -53.91 23.27 -23.88
N CYS A 22 -53.78 23.96 -25.02
CA CYS A 22 -53.32 23.35 -26.29
C CYS A 22 -51.91 23.77 -26.73
N LEU A 23 -51.16 24.55 -25.95
CA LEU A 23 -49.78 24.96 -26.29
C LEU A 23 -48.81 24.94 -25.10
N THR A 24 -48.95 23.95 -24.23
CA THR A 24 -47.80 23.48 -23.43
C THR A 24 -47.39 22.12 -23.95
N LEU A 25 -46.67 22.10 -25.09
CA LEU A 25 -45.64 21.08 -25.21
C LEU A 25 -44.72 21.34 -24.02
N SER A 26 -44.84 20.53 -22.98
CA SER A 26 -43.79 20.44 -21.98
C SER A 26 -42.50 20.25 -22.77
N ALA A 27 -41.64 21.27 -22.79
CA ALA A 27 -40.24 21.05 -23.06
C ALA A 27 -39.78 20.13 -21.93
N GLY A 28 -39.93 18.81 -22.14
CA GLY A 28 -39.39 17.82 -21.24
C GLY A 28 -37.92 18.16 -21.13
N ALA A 29 -37.49 18.58 -19.94
CA ALA A 29 -36.07 18.59 -19.64
C ALA A 29 -35.58 17.18 -19.98
N TYR A 30 -34.79 17.07 -21.05
CA TYR A 30 -34.19 15.80 -21.46
C TYR A 30 -33.23 15.41 -20.34
N ILE A 31 -33.72 14.61 -19.39
CA ILE A 31 -32.88 13.96 -18.39
C ILE A 31 -32.27 12.77 -19.10
N GLU A 32 -31.13 13.02 -19.71
CA GLU A 32 -30.31 11.97 -20.29
C GLU A 32 -29.90 10.99 -19.19
N VAL A 33 -30.37 9.75 -19.31
CA VAL A 33 -30.09 8.68 -18.34
C VAL A 33 -28.65 8.23 -18.55
N PRO A 34 -27.80 8.17 -17.51
CA PRO A 34 -26.42 7.70 -17.66
C PRO A 34 -26.40 6.27 -18.24
N LEU A 35 -25.54 6.03 -19.24
CA LEU A 35 -25.41 4.73 -19.91
C LEU A 35 -24.07 4.07 -19.54
N PRO A 36 -24.03 2.78 -19.17
CA PRO A 36 -22.78 2.05 -19.10
C PRO A 36 -22.27 1.71 -20.51
N LEU A 37 -20.96 1.51 -20.67
CA LEU A 37 -20.36 1.15 -21.97
C LEU A 37 -21.01 -0.11 -22.58
N GLY A 38 -21.40 -1.08 -21.75
CA GLY A 38 -22.11 -2.28 -22.18
C GLY A 38 -23.43 -1.98 -22.91
N LYS A 39 -24.15 -0.94 -22.50
CA LYS A 39 -25.40 -0.48 -23.13
C LYS A 39 -25.12 0.22 -24.47
N VAL A 40 -24.10 1.09 -24.53
CA VAL A 40 -23.65 1.74 -25.78
C VAL A 40 -23.28 0.71 -26.84
N ILE A 41 -22.54 -0.33 -26.45
CA ILE A 41 -22.18 -1.44 -27.33
C ILE A 41 -23.41 -2.24 -27.73
N ALA A 42 -24.32 -2.55 -26.80
CA ALA A 42 -25.52 -3.34 -27.07
C ALA A 42 -26.45 -2.65 -28.09
N ASP A 43 -26.66 -1.34 -27.93
CA ASP A 43 -27.55 -0.53 -28.78
C ASP A 43 -27.00 -0.26 -30.19
N SER A 44 -25.68 -0.45 -30.37
CA SER A 44 -25.03 -0.28 -31.66
C SER A 44 -25.22 -1.51 -32.55
N THR A 45 -25.61 -1.34 -33.81
CA THR A 45 -25.60 -2.44 -34.80
C THR A 45 -24.19 -2.66 -35.34
N ASN A 46 -23.39 -1.60 -35.41
CA ASN A 46 -22.02 -1.61 -35.88
C ASN A 46 -21.10 -0.85 -34.92
N VAL A 47 -19.88 -1.34 -34.76
CA VAL A 47 -18.78 -0.64 -34.06
C VAL A 47 -17.55 -0.69 -34.95
N VAL A 48 -17.06 0.48 -35.35
CA VAL A 48 -16.07 0.64 -36.41
C VAL A 48 -14.86 1.40 -35.88
N VAL A 49 -13.66 0.90 -36.14
CA VAL A 49 -12.40 1.63 -35.89
C VAL A 49 -12.11 2.51 -37.09
N LEU A 50 -11.87 3.79 -36.81
CA LEU A 50 -11.62 4.82 -37.78
C LEU A 50 -10.22 5.39 -37.62
N ARG A 51 -9.64 5.88 -38.72
CA ARG A 51 -8.44 6.71 -38.72
C ARG A 51 -8.71 8.01 -39.45
N VAL A 52 -8.37 9.14 -38.83
CA VAL A 52 -8.50 10.46 -39.45
C VAL A 52 -7.58 10.52 -40.66
N GLU A 53 -8.15 10.71 -41.84
CA GLU A 53 -7.41 10.80 -43.10
C GLU A 53 -7.26 12.26 -43.55
N LYS A 54 -8.30 13.07 -43.32
CA LYS A 54 -8.30 14.50 -43.67
C LYS A 54 -9.15 15.32 -42.72
N VAL A 55 -8.70 16.53 -42.43
CA VAL A 55 -9.43 17.52 -41.63
C VAL A 55 -9.47 18.85 -42.39
N ASP A 56 -10.67 19.32 -42.71
CA ASP A 56 -10.91 20.66 -43.27
C ASP A 56 -11.42 21.56 -42.15
N ARG A 57 -10.53 22.43 -41.65
CA ARG A 57 -10.83 23.32 -40.52
C ARG A 57 -11.63 24.55 -40.90
N GLU A 58 -11.69 24.91 -42.18
CA GLU A 58 -12.52 26.04 -42.63
C GLU A 58 -13.99 25.63 -42.67
N LYS A 59 -14.25 24.42 -43.20
CA LYS A 59 -15.59 23.86 -43.36
C LYS A 59 -16.04 22.96 -42.22
N ASN A 60 -15.16 22.69 -41.25
CA ASN A 60 -15.39 21.78 -40.13
C ASN A 60 -15.81 20.37 -40.58
N LEU A 61 -15.02 19.80 -41.49
CA LEU A 61 -15.24 18.47 -42.04
C LEU A 61 -14.11 17.53 -41.63
N ILE A 62 -14.46 16.29 -41.29
CA ILE A 62 -13.49 15.22 -41.01
C ILE A 62 -13.79 14.04 -41.93
N VAL A 63 -12.76 13.54 -42.59
CA VAL A 63 -12.82 12.32 -43.39
C VAL A 63 -11.99 11.25 -42.69
N TYR A 64 -12.60 10.11 -42.47
CA TYR A 64 -12.00 8.94 -41.87
C TYR A 64 -11.85 7.81 -42.89
N SER A 65 -10.77 7.05 -42.77
CA SER A 65 -10.66 5.71 -43.34
C SER A 65 -11.07 4.66 -42.31
N LYS A 66 -11.74 3.61 -42.78
CA LYS A 66 -12.09 2.45 -41.96
C LYS A 66 -10.86 1.58 -41.73
N VAL A 67 -10.56 1.31 -40.47
CA VAL A 67 -9.46 0.42 -40.07
C VAL A 67 -9.97 -0.99 -39.81
N ALA A 68 -11.08 -1.14 -39.08
CA ALA A 68 -11.65 -2.44 -38.76
C ALA A 68 -13.14 -2.34 -38.37
N ASP A 69 -13.91 -3.39 -38.62
CA ASP A 69 -15.24 -3.59 -38.06
C ASP A 69 -15.13 -4.50 -36.82
N ILE A 70 -15.41 -3.98 -35.62
CA ILE A 70 -15.37 -4.74 -34.36
C ILE A 70 -16.71 -5.44 -34.09
N LYS A 71 -17.82 -4.77 -34.42
CA LYS A 71 -19.18 -5.32 -34.34
C LYS A 71 -19.90 -5.00 -35.64
N GLY A 72 -20.66 -5.95 -36.17
CA GLY A 72 -21.37 -5.75 -37.44
C GLY A 72 -20.43 -5.59 -38.64
N LYS A 73 -20.92 -4.96 -39.70
CA LYS A 73 -20.14 -4.58 -40.88
C LYS A 73 -20.62 -3.23 -41.42
N HIS A 74 -19.72 -2.25 -41.45
CA HIS A 74 -19.98 -0.98 -42.11
C HIS A 74 -19.69 -1.04 -43.61
N ASN A 75 -20.57 -0.44 -44.41
CA ASN A 75 -20.45 -0.40 -45.86
C ASN A 75 -19.51 0.72 -46.31
N GLY A 76 -18.47 0.36 -47.05
CA GLY A 76 -17.46 1.30 -47.55
C GLY A 76 -16.28 1.51 -46.59
N ASP A 77 -15.21 2.06 -47.14
CA ASP A 77 -13.93 2.25 -46.44
C ASP A 77 -13.66 3.72 -46.08
N THR A 78 -14.53 4.63 -46.53
CA THR A 78 -14.43 6.07 -46.26
C THR A 78 -15.69 6.54 -45.55
N ILE A 79 -15.51 7.20 -44.41
CA ILE A 79 -16.60 7.69 -43.57
C ILE A 79 -16.41 9.19 -43.38
N LYS A 80 -17.44 9.98 -43.68
CA LYS A 80 -17.35 11.44 -43.79
C LYS A 80 -18.24 12.07 -42.73
N HIS A 81 -17.67 12.91 -41.88
CA HIS A 81 -18.37 13.60 -40.80
C HIS A 81 -18.38 15.12 -41.05
N ASN A 82 -19.56 15.71 -40.98
CA ASN A 82 -19.76 17.15 -41.00
C ASN A 82 -19.99 17.61 -39.56
N ILE A 83 -18.94 18.18 -38.95
CA ILE A 83 -19.00 18.68 -37.58
C ILE A 83 -19.75 20.03 -37.54
N GLY A 84 -19.62 20.82 -38.61
CA GLY A 84 -20.28 22.12 -38.71
C GLY A 84 -19.90 23.05 -37.56
N ARG A 85 -20.79 23.98 -37.21
CA ARG A 85 -20.62 24.91 -36.07
C ARG A 85 -21.81 24.84 -35.09
N GLY A 86 -22.52 23.71 -35.11
CA GLY A 86 -23.69 23.44 -34.28
C GLY A 86 -23.31 22.96 -32.86
N GLY A 87 -24.26 22.28 -32.21
CA GLY A 87 -24.16 21.87 -30.81
C GLY A 87 -24.77 22.89 -29.83
N PHE A 88 -24.76 22.55 -28.54
CA PHE A 88 -25.35 23.40 -27.50
C PHE A 88 -24.41 24.53 -27.08
N HIS A 89 -23.10 24.40 -27.33
CA HIS A 89 -22.09 25.39 -27.02
C HIS A 89 -20.95 25.38 -28.06
N PRO A 90 -20.40 26.54 -28.50
CA PRO A 90 -19.33 26.60 -29.50
C PRO A 90 -18.10 25.72 -29.21
N ARG A 91 -17.71 25.63 -27.92
CA ARG A 91 -16.67 24.72 -27.43
C ARG A 91 -16.81 23.26 -27.89
N GLU A 92 -18.02 22.74 -28.11
CA GLU A 92 -18.21 21.34 -28.51
C GLU A 92 -17.55 21.03 -29.85
N TRP A 93 -17.93 21.76 -30.91
CA TRP A 93 -17.32 21.58 -32.23
C TRP A 93 -15.86 22.02 -32.24
N GLN A 94 -15.50 23.07 -31.48
CA GLN A 94 -14.12 23.55 -31.40
C GLN A 94 -13.19 22.48 -30.82
N ASN A 95 -13.61 21.80 -29.77
CA ASN A 95 -12.85 20.73 -29.15
C ASN A 95 -12.65 19.54 -30.11
N ILE A 96 -13.72 19.10 -30.78
CA ILE A 96 -13.67 18.01 -31.76
C ILE A 96 -12.71 18.37 -32.89
N MET A 97 -12.84 19.58 -33.46
CA MET A 97 -11.96 20.03 -34.53
C MET A 97 -10.52 20.23 -34.05
N ALA A 98 -10.30 20.69 -32.81
CA ALA A 98 -8.96 20.83 -32.24
C ALA A 98 -8.26 19.48 -32.14
N TRP A 99 -8.98 18.45 -31.70
CA TRP A 99 -8.41 17.11 -31.56
C TRP A 99 -8.28 16.35 -32.86
N ALA A 100 -9.16 16.54 -33.83
CA ALA A 100 -9.06 15.87 -35.12
C ALA A 100 -7.75 16.23 -35.83
N GLU A 101 -6.79 15.30 -35.82
CA GLU A 101 -5.52 15.38 -36.52
C GLU A 101 -5.32 14.13 -37.38
N VAL A 102 -4.70 14.30 -38.54
CA VAL A 102 -4.44 13.20 -39.48
C VAL A 102 -3.62 12.10 -38.79
N GLY A 103 -4.06 10.86 -38.93
CA GLY A 103 -3.45 9.68 -38.32
C GLY A 103 -4.08 9.25 -37.00
N GLN A 104 -4.85 10.11 -36.32
CA GLN A 104 -5.49 9.75 -35.05
C GLN A 104 -6.58 8.69 -35.22
N THR A 105 -6.74 7.86 -34.19
CA THR A 105 -7.78 6.82 -34.13
C THR A 105 -9.08 7.40 -33.55
N ALA A 106 -10.21 6.91 -34.03
CA ALA A 106 -11.52 7.10 -33.42
C ALA A 106 -12.31 5.78 -33.41
N VAL A 107 -13.29 5.65 -32.53
CA VAL A 107 -14.23 4.51 -32.54
C VAL A 107 -15.64 5.03 -32.77
N PHE A 108 -16.31 4.48 -33.79
CA PHE A 108 -17.65 4.89 -34.20
C PHE A 108 -18.67 3.79 -33.92
N PHE A 109 -19.61 4.11 -33.04
CA PHE A 109 -20.72 3.27 -32.61
C PHE A 109 -21.97 3.74 -33.34
N HIS A 110 -22.60 2.92 -34.17
CA HIS A 110 -23.80 3.36 -34.87
C HIS A 110 -24.84 2.26 -35.03
N ASN A 111 -26.10 2.67 -35.12
CA ASN A 111 -27.22 1.78 -35.41
C ASN A 111 -27.70 1.86 -36.88
N GLY A 112 -27.08 2.75 -37.68
CA GLY A 112 -27.40 2.97 -39.10
C GLY A 112 -28.16 4.26 -39.37
N GLY A 113 -28.81 4.84 -38.36
CA GLY A 113 -29.45 6.15 -38.44
C GLY A 113 -28.79 7.20 -37.54
N ALA A 114 -28.33 6.79 -36.36
CA ALA A 114 -27.60 7.60 -35.41
C ALA A 114 -26.29 6.90 -35.00
N GLY A 115 -25.33 7.68 -34.53
CA GLY A 115 -24.12 7.12 -33.96
C GLY A 115 -23.33 8.07 -33.09
N GLU A 116 -22.51 7.48 -32.24
CA GLU A 116 -21.62 8.11 -31.28
C GLU A 116 -20.18 7.87 -31.70
N VAL A 117 -19.37 8.92 -31.70
CA VAL A 117 -17.95 8.83 -32.04
C VAL A 117 -17.10 9.21 -30.84
N CYS A 118 -16.21 8.31 -30.45
CA CYS A 118 -15.16 8.59 -29.48
C CYS A 118 -13.86 8.97 -30.21
N ILE A 119 -13.35 10.18 -29.97
CA ILE A 119 -12.07 10.68 -30.49
C ILE A 119 -11.33 11.45 -29.39
N ASN A 120 -10.05 11.11 -29.15
CA ASN A 120 -9.17 11.74 -28.17
C ASN A 120 -9.79 11.99 -26.76
N GLY A 121 -10.53 10.99 -26.25
CA GLY A 121 -11.18 11.07 -24.93
C GLY A 121 -12.38 12.01 -24.88
N TYR A 122 -13.04 12.24 -26.02
CA TYR A 122 -14.30 12.97 -26.10
C TYR A 122 -15.28 12.28 -27.04
N TRP A 123 -16.55 12.60 -26.86
CA TRP A 123 -17.66 11.96 -27.54
C TRP A 123 -18.48 13.00 -28.28
N TYR A 124 -19.04 12.63 -29.42
CA TYR A 124 -20.03 13.43 -30.12
C TYR A 124 -21.04 12.54 -30.83
N GLN A 125 -22.28 13.02 -30.88
CA GLN A 125 -23.38 12.36 -31.56
C GLN A 125 -23.51 12.88 -33.00
N CYS A 126 -23.85 11.97 -33.92
CA CYS A 126 -24.10 12.29 -35.31
C CYS A 126 -25.22 11.44 -35.93
N TYR A 127 -25.80 11.95 -37.01
CA TYR A 127 -26.89 11.31 -37.75
C TYR A 127 -26.52 11.05 -39.20
N ALA A 128 -27.03 9.96 -39.75
CA ALA A 128 -26.73 9.51 -41.10
C ALA A 128 -27.28 10.47 -42.17
N GLY A 129 -26.54 10.58 -43.27
CA GLY A 129 -26.86 11.36 -44.47
C GLY A 129 -25.74 11.18 -45.51
N ASP A 130 -25.66 12.07 -46.51
CA ASP A 130 -24.50 12.10 -47.42
C ASP A 130 -23.17 12.29 -46.67
N TRP A 131 -23.26 13.00 -45.54
CA TRP A 131 -22.25 13.11 -44.49
C TRP A 131 -22.93 12.80 -43.17
N TRP A 132 -22.22 12.15 -42.26
CA TRP A 132 -22.66 12.02 -40.88
C TRP A 132 -22.61 13.39 -40.22
N ALA A 133 -23.78 14.00 -40.00
CA ALA A 133 -23.87 15.36 -39.47
C ALA A 133 -23.86 15.31 -37.94
N MET A 134 -22.93 16.01 -37.30
CA MET A 134 -22.91 16.15 -35.84
C MET A 134 -24.14 16.92 -35.36
N SER A 135 -24.80 16.42 -34.32
CA SER A 135 -25.84 17.17 -33.61
C SER A 135 -25.25 18.03 -32.49
N HIS A 136 -24.49 17.41 -31.59
CA HIS A 136 -23.87 18.03 -30.41
C HIS A 136 -22.67 17.21 -29.92
N GLY A 137 -21.82 17.83 -29.11
CA GLY A 137 -20.82 17.09 -28.35
C GLY A 137 -21.51 16.31 -27.22
N GLU A 138 -21.08 15.07 -26.97
CA GLU A 138 -21.76 14.13 -26.07
C GLU A 138 -20.93 13.84 -24.80
N PRO A 139 -20.59 14.85 -23.98
CA PRO A 139 -19.71 14.67 -22.84
C PRO A 139 -20.29 13.72 -21.79
N TYR A 140 -21.59 13.42 -21.79
CA TYR A 140 -22.18 12.50 -20.81
C TYR A 140 -21.76 11.06 -21.02
N LEU A 141 -21.36 10.67 -22.23
CA LEU A 141 -20.73 9.37 -22.50
C LEU A 141 -19.32 9.24 -21.90
N LEU A 142 -18.75 10.31 -21.34
CA LEU A 142 -17.58 10.19 -20.45
C LEU A 142 -17.88 9.39 -19.18
N ARG A 143 -19.16 9.21 -18.83
CA ARG A 143 -19.60 8.28 -17.76
C ARG A 143 -19.58 6.83 -18.22
N SER A 144 -19.72 6.59 -19.52
CA SER A 144 -19.62 5.27 -20.14
C SER A 144 -18.15 4.88 -20.31
N TYR A 145 -17.36 5.79 -20.86
CA TYR A 145 -15.93 5.61 -21.08
C TYR A 145 -15.21 6.96 -21.21
N CYS A 146 -14.18 7.18 -20.41
CA CYS A 146 -13.36 8.38 -20.42
C CYS A 146 -11.87 8.02 -20.63
N GLY A 147 -11.51 7.75 -21.89
CA GLY A 147 -10.12 7.44 -22.26
C GLY A 147 -9.88 7.49 -23.77
N LYS A 148 -8.70 7.08 -24.20
CA LYS A 148 -8.31 7.12 -25.62
C LYS A 148 -8.94 5.99 -26.45
N PRO A 149 -9.34 6.23 -27.72
CA PRO A 149 -9.84 5.22 -28.64
C PRO A 149 -9.00 3.94 -28.71
N GLU A 150 -7.67 4.05 -28.65
CA GLU A 150 -6.74 2.91 -28.70
C GLU A 150 -6.92 1.93 -27.53
N LYS A 151 -7.34 2.42 -26.36
CA LYS A 151 -7.68 1.58 -25.20
C LYS A 151 -9.13 1.11 -25.22
N LEU A 152 -10.02 1.88 -25.85
CA LEU A 152 -11.43 1.51 -26.02
C LEU A 152 -11.59 0.27 -26.92
N ILE A 153 -10.80 0.16 -27.98
CA ILE A 153 -10.86 -0.94 -28.96
C ILE A 153 -10.72 -2.33 -28.31
N PRO A 154 -9.65 -2.64 -27.55
CA PRO A 154 -9.52 -3.94 -26.90
C PRO A 154 -10.58 -4.14 -25.82
N ALA A 155 -11.01 -3.09 -25.10
CA ALA A 155 -12.08 -3.20 -24.10
C ALA A 155 -13.43 -3.60 -24.75
N VAL A 156 -13.82 -2.95 -25.85
CA VAL A 156 -15.04 -3.29 -26.60
C VAL A 156 -14.95 -4.72 -27.16
N THR A 157 -13.79 -5.10 -27.69
CA THR A 157 -13.56 -6.44 -28.24
C THR A 157 -13.72 -7.51 -27.15
N ALA A 158 -13.16 -7.29 -25.96
CA ALA A 158 -13.30 -8.18 -24.82
C ALA A 158 -14.76 -8.29 -24.32
N ILE A 159 -15.48 -7.16 -24.26
CA ILE A 159 -16.90 -7.13 -23.89
C ILE A 159 -17.75 -7.93 -24.88
N LEU A 160 -17.49 -7.79 -26.19
CA LEU A 160 -18.18 -8.55 -27.23
C LEU A 160 -17.85 -10.05 -27.18
N ALA A 161 -16.65 -10.41 -26.72
CA ALA A 161 -16.27 -11.78 -26.40
C ALA A 161 -16.90 -12.31 -25.09
N GLY A 162 -17.76 -11.53 -24.43
CA GLY A 162 -18.50 -11.91 -23.23
C GLY A 162 -17.74 -11.69 -21.92
N GLN A 163 -16.59 -11.01 -21.96
CA GLN A 163 -15.80 -10.71 -20.76
C GLN A 163 -16.36 -9.49 -20.01
N GLU A 164 -16.22 -9.50 -18.68
CA GLU A 164 -16.35 -8.29 -17.86
C GLU A 164 -14.98 -7.60 -17.81
N VAL A 165 -14.96 -6.33 -18.16
CA VAL A 165 -13.75 -5.49 -18.14
C VAL A 165 -13.93 -4.33 -17.20
N ILE A 166 -12.83 -3.70 -16.81
CA ILE A 166 -12.83 -2.46 -16.03
C ILE A 166 -12.44 -1.31 -16.96
N VAL A 167 -13.25 -0.26 -16.99
CA VAL A 167 -13.07 0.90 -17.86
C VAL A 167 -13.08 2.21 -17.06
N PRO A 168 -12.39 3.26 -17.55
CA PRO A 168 -12.39 4.58 -16.94
C PRO A 168 -13.72 5.28 -17.19
N CYS A 169 -14.23 5.96 -16.20
CA CYS A 169 -15.46 6.74 -16.29
C CYS A 169 -15.28 8.02 -15.47
N MET A 170 -15.91 9.11 -15.90
CA MET A 170 -16.09 10.27 -15.02
C MET A 170 -17.22 10.00 -14.03
N VAL A 171 -17.03 10.44 -12.78
CA VAL A 171 -18.06 10.41 -11.74
C VAL A 171 -19.26 11.23 -12.19
N ASP A 172 -20.46 10.67 -12.00
CA ASP A 172 -21.71 11.38 -12.21
C ASP A 172 -21.90 12.46 -11.13
N GLY A 173 -22.34 13.66 -11.53
CA GLY A 173 -22.41 14.82 -10.66
C GLY A 173 -22.62 16.11 -11.46
N ASP A 174 -21.85 17.14 -11.14
CA ASP A 174 -21.93 18.44 -11.82
C ASP A 174 -21.65 18.29 -13.32
N LYS A 175 -22.68 18.49 -14.13
CA LYS A 175 -22.65 18.42 -15.59
C LYS A 175 -21.55 19.31 -16.17
N MET A 176 -21.28 20.47 -15.56
CA MET A 176 -20.22 21.37 -15.99
C MET A 176 -18.83 20.73 -15.84
N THR A 177 -18.59 20.01 -14.74
CA THR A 177 -17.30 19.34 -14.53
C THR A 177 -17.04 18.22 -15.53
N ILE A 178 -18.09 17.52 -15.98
CA ILE A 178 -17.97 16.49 -17.02
C ILE A 178 -17.68 17.15 -18.37
N GLN A 179 -18.41 18.22 -18.70
CA GLN A 179 -18.21 18.96 -19.95
C GLN A 179 -16.82 19.63 -20.02
N LEU A 180 -16.31 20.10 -18.89
CA LEU A 180 -14.94 20.63 -18.75
C LEU A 180 -13.88 19.54 -18.57
N ARG A 181 -14.26 18.26 -18.50
CA ARG A 181 -13.38 17.12 -18.20
C ARG A 181 -12.60 17.27 -16.88
N THR A 182 -13.16 18.02 -15.93
CA THR A 182 -12.58 18.24 -14.61
C THR A 182 -13.16 17.29 -13.55
N ALA A 183 -14.23 16.56 -13.87
CA ALA A 183 -14.80 15.55 -12.99
C ALA A 183 -13.75 14.49 -12.56
N ARG A 184 -14.00 13.91 -11.39
CA ARG A 184 -13.16 12.85 -10.83
C ARG A 184 -13.28 11.58 -11.67
N LEU A 185 -12.18 10.88 -11.88
CA LEU A 185 -12.14 9.61 -12.60
C LEU A 185 -12.38 8.45 -11.65
N GLN A 186 -13.32 7.58 -12.00
CA GLN A 186 -13.60 6.30 -11.37
C GLN A 186 -13.37 5.18 -12.39
N ARG A 187 -13.19 3.96 -11.90
CA ARG A 187 -13.15 2.76 -12.72
C ARG A 187 -14.43 1.98 -12.50
N MET A 188 -15.05 1.56 -13.58
CA MET A 188 -16.33 0.89 -13.58
C MET A 188 -16.24 -0.44 -14.32
N LYS A 189 -16.91 -1.46 -13.79
CA LYS A 189 -17.14 -2.72 -14.50
C LYS A 189 -18.05 -2.47 -15.70
N ALA A 190 -17.69 -3.06 -16.83
CA ALA A 190 -18.47 -3.01 -18.06
C ALA A 190 -18.53 -4.40 -18.68
N SER A 191 -19.73 -4.80 -19.09
CA SER A 191 -19.98 -6.03 -19.85
C SER A 191 -21.33 -5.93 -20.57
N LEU A 192 -21.62 -6.84 -21.50
CA LEU A 192 -22.95 -6.93 -22.11
C LEU A 192 -24.05 -7.32 -21.10
N LYS A 193 -23.71 -7.74 -19.88
CA LYS A 193 -24.68 -8.03 -18.81
C LYS A 193 -25.04 -6.77 -17.99
N ILE A 194 -24.22 -5.73 -18.05
CA ILE A 194 -24.42 -4.47 -17.33
C ILE A 194 -25.10 -3.47 -18.28
N GLN A 195 -26.41 -3.33 -18.15
CA GLN A 195 -27.25 -2.53 -19.05
C GLN A 195 -27.80 -1.25 -18.40
N ASP A 196 -27.76 -1.17 -17.07
CA ASP A 196 -28.11 0.01 -16.27
C ASP A 196 -26.87 0.60 -15.60
N TYR A 197 -26.79 1.92 -15.52
CA TYR A 197 -25.69 2.60 -14.84
C TYR A 197 -25.88 2.54 -13.32
N ASN A 198 -25.00 1.82 -12.62
CA ASN A 198 -25.01 1.72 -11.17
C ASN A 198 -23.60 1.93 -10.58
N PRO A 199 -23.27 3.15 -10.14
CA PRO A 199 -21.95 3.51 -9.62
C PRO A 199 -21.62 2.88 -8.26
N THR A 200 -22.58 2.23 -7.60
CA THR A 200 -22.31 1.52 -6.33
C THR A 200 -21.99 0.05 -6.60
N ARG A 201 -22.75 -0.60 -7.49
CA ARG A 201 -22.56 -2.01 -7.86
C ARG A 201 -21.31 -2.23 -8.70
N ASP A 202 -21.09 -1.35 -9.67
CA ASP A 202 -20.10 -1.57 -10.72
C ASP A 202 -18.77 -0.88 -10.44
N PHE A 203 -18.63 -0.18 -9.31
CA PHE A 203 -17.39 0.48 -8.93
C PHE A 203 -16.24 -0.51 -8.73
N ALA A 204 -15.16 -0.30 -9.47
CA ALA A 204 -13.94 -1.11 -9.45
C ALA A 204 -12.74 -0.38 -8.84
N GLY A 205 -12.93 0.84 -8.35
CA GLY A 205 -11.91 1.65 -7.71
C GLY A 205 -11.76 3.03 -8.34
N TRP A 206 -10.93 3.85 -7.71
CA TRP A 206 -10.49 5.11 -8.31
C TRP A 206 -9.37 4.81 -9.32
N GLY A 207 -9.23 5.61 -10.37
CA GLY A 207 -8.24 5.35 -11.39
C GLY A 207 -7.87 6.59 -12.17
N VAL A 208 -6.71 6.52 -12.80
CA VAL A 208 -6.08 7.59 -13.55
C VAL A 208 -5.87 7.09 -14.97
N GLU A 209 -6.65 7.60 -15.90
CA GLU A 209 -6.42 7.27 -17.32
C GLU A 209 -5.81 8.40 -18.13
N GLU A 210 -5.82 9.63 -17.63
CA GLU A 210 -5.32 10.76 -18.40
C GLU A 210 -4.49 11.70 -17.55
N PHE A 211 -3.23 11.84 -17.96
CA PHE A 211 -2.43 13.01 -17.65
C PHE A 211 -3.04 14.21 -18.37
N ARG A 212 -3.43 15.21 -17.58
CA ARG A 212 -4.07 16.44 -18.08
C ARG A 212 -3.01 17.52 -18.22
N PRO A 213 -3.06 18.38 -19.26
CA PRO A 213 -2.20 19.55 -19.32
C PRO A 213 -2.34 20.40 -18.06
N ILE A 214 -1.23 20.94 -17.55
CA ILE A 214 -1.24 21.81 -16.37
C ILE A 214 -0.79 23.23 -16.74
N GLY A 215 -1.63 24.21 -16.41
CA GLY A 215 -1.32 25.64 -16.59
C GLY A 215 -0.67 26.23 -15.35
N GLY A 216 0.16 27.27 -15.53
CA GLY A 216 0.79 28.01 -14.43
C GLY A 216 1.98 27.32 -13.76
N MET A 217 2.29 26.09 -14.15
CA MET A 217 3.43 25.32 -13.64
C MET A 217 4.45 25.07 -14.74
N PRO A 218 5.24 26.08 -15.16
CA PRO A 218 6.14 25.99 -16.31
C PRO A 218 7.24 24.93 -16.19
N GLY A 219 7.50 24.34 -15.02
CA GLY A 219 8.38 23.17 -14.92
C GLY A 219 7.72 21.85 -15.36
N PHE A 220 6.41 21.86 -15.61
CA PHE A 220 5.60 20.66 -15.79
C PHE A 220 4.60 20.84 -16.94
N GLN A 221 4.43 19.79 -17.74
CA GLN A 221 3.51 19.80 -18.87
C GLN A 221 2.19 19.12 -18.57
N GLN A 222 2.17 18.14 -17.64
CA GLN A 222 0.96 17.41 -17.31
C GLN A 222 0.85 17.08 -15.80
N TYR A 223 -0.36 16.73 -15.38
CA TYR A 223 -0.69 16.33 -14.03
C TYR A 223 -1.70 15.18 -14.05
N SER A 224 -1.60 14.28 -13.07
CA SER A 224 -2.72 13.45 -12.66
C SER A 224 -2.90 13.39 -11.15
N ALA A 225 -4.16 13.41 -10.71
CA ALA A 225 -4.51 13.06 -9.34
C ALA A 225 -4.26 11.56 -9.10
N LEU A 226 -4.00 11.17 -7.86
CA LEU A 226 -3.74 9.80 -7.41
C LEU A 226 -4.59 9.50 -6.17
N SER A 227 -4.52 8.26 -5.70
CA SER A 227 -5.25 7.81 -4.51
C SER A 227 -4.92 8.62 -3.26
N ASN A 228 -5.97 9.05 -2.56
CA ASN A 228 -5.88 9.68 -1.25
C ASN A 228 -5.58 8.61 -0.19
N THR A 229 -4.47 8.76 0.53
CA THR A 229 -4.05 7.85 1.61
C THR A 229 -4.54 8.29 3.01
N GLY A 230 -5.34 9.35 3.05
CA GLY A 230 -5.99 9.89 4.23
C GLY A 230 -5.16 10.99 4.94
N PRO A 231 -5.60 11.44 6.11
CA PRO A 231 -4.90 12.45 6.92
C PRO A 231 -3.58 11.93 7.53
N GLY A 232 -3.29 10.64 7.40
CA GLY A 232 -2.04 10.02 7.83
C GLY A 232 -1.12 9.65 6.66
N ALA A 233 -1.15 10.41 5.55
CA ALA A 233 -0.27 10.19 4.41
C ALA A 233 1.19 10.03 4.87
N GLY A 234 1.84 8.96 4.40
CA GLY A 234 3.17 8.55 4.83
C GLY A 234 4.23 8.92 3.79
N GLY A 235 4.36 8.11 2.74
CA GLY A 235 5.43 8.24 1.76
C GLY A 235 5.06 7.70 0.38
N VAL A 236 6.02 7.77 -0.54
CA VAL A 236 5.97 7.19 -1.89
C VAL A 236 7.16 6.24 -2.00
N ALA A 237 6.95 5.02 -2.48
CA ALA A 237 7.99 4.02 -2.70
C ALA A 237 7.96 3.56 -4.16
N PRO A 238 8.75 4.19 -5.05
CA PRO A 238 8.83 3.82 -6.46
C PRO A 238 9.53 2.48 -6.68
N ILE A 239 9.02 1.69 -7.62
CA ILE A 239 9.60 0.41 -8.05
C ILE A 239 8.95 0.00 -9.36
N ASP A 240 9.61 -0.76 -10.23
CA ASP A 240 8.94 -1.51 -11.31
C ASP A 240 8.54 -2.89 -10.75
N PHE A 241 7.28 -3.06 -10.32
CA PHE A 241 6.88 -4.29 -9.63
C PHE A 241 6.30 -5.35 -10.54
N ASP A 242 5.94 -5.03 -11.78
CA ASP A 242 5.45 -6.03 -12.74
C ASP A 242 6.53 -6.47 -13.75
N GLY A 243 7.68 -5.77 -13.77
CA GLY A 243 8.81 -6.06 -14.62
C GLY A 243 8.61 -5.64 -16.07
N ASP A 244 7.66 -4.74 -16.35
CA ASP A 244 7.40 -4.24 -17.70
C ASP A 244 8.39 -3.13 -18.13
N GLY A 245 9.30 -2.77 -17.23
CA GLY A 245 10.33 -1.76 -17.39
C GLY A 245 9.83 -0.36 -17.05
N LYS A 246 8.55 -0.11 -16.85
CA LYS A 246 8.01 1.21 -16.51
C LYS A 246 8.01 1.39 -15.00
N MET A 247 8.25 2.62 -14.55
CA MET A 247 8.25 2.90 -13.12
C MET A 247 6.82 2.88 -12.58
N ASP A 248 6.56 1.96 -11.66
CA ASP A 248 5.39 1.94 -10.78
C ASP A 248 5.73 2.60 -9.43
N PHE A 249 4.76 2.64 -8.53
CA PHE A 249 5.01 3.06 -7.16
C PHE A 249 3.94 2.61 -6.17
N CYS A 250 4.32 2.57 -4.89
CA CYS A 250 3.41 2.43 -3.77
C CYS A 250 3.22 3.76 -3.04
N LEU A 251 1.96 4.15 -2.83
CA LEU A 251 1.60 5.17 -1.85
C LEU A 251 1.21 4.48 -0.55
N PHE A 252 1.74 4.94 0.57
CA PHE A 252 1.36 4.42 1.89
C PHE A 252 1.04 5.53 2.87
N GLY A 253 0.14 5.24 3.81
CA GLY A 253 -0.22 6.08 4.93
C GLY A 253 -1.04 5.30 5.94
N ASP A 254 -1.44 5.95 7.03
CA ASP A 254 -2.08 5.31 8.19
C ASP A 254 -3.38 4.57 7.86
N ALA A 255 -4.08 5.01 6.81
CA ALA A 255 -5.37 4.45 6.43
C ALA A 255 -5.30 3.52 5.22
N LYS A 256 -4.30 3.67 4.35
CA LYS A 256 -4.26 2.97 3.05
C LYS A 256 -2.85 2.72 2.55
N VAL A 257 -2.67 1.56 1.93
CA VAL A 257 -1.57 1.25 1.00
C VAL A 257 -2.17 1.08 -0.40
N ALA A 258 -1.64 1.80 -1.39
CA ALA A 258 -2.09 1.76 -2.77
C ALA A 258 -0.89 1.45 -3.68
N LEU A 259 -0.93 0.31 -4.36
CA LEU A 259 0.02 -0.04 -5.42
C LEU A 259 -0.49 0.53 -6.74
N LEU A 260 0.31 1.31 -7.44
CA LEU A 260 -0.08 2.00 -8.67
C LEU A 260 0.85 1.58 -9.81
N GLN A 261 0.33 0.73 -10.70
CA GLN A 261 1.00 0.22 -11.89
C GLN A 261 0.91 1.22 -13.05
N ASN A 262 2.01 1.51 -13.72
CA ASN A 262 2.12 2.36 -14.90
C ASN A 262 1.84 1.57 -16.18
N ALA A 263 0.63 1.72 -16.72
CA ALA A 263 0.23 1.07 -17.96
C ALA A 263 0.50 1.92 -19.22
N GLY A 264 1.56 2.74 -19.23
CA GLY A 264 1.99 3.53 -20.40
C GLY A 264 0.99 4.64 -20.76
N GLY A 265 0.68 5.49 -19.79
CA GLY A 265 -0.25 6.62 -19.94
C GLY A 265 -1.52 6.50 -19.09
N SER A 266 -1.63 5.46 -18.27
CA SER A 266 -2.62 5.35 -17.19
C SER A 266 -1.97 4.73 -15.96
N LEU A 267 -2.55 4.96 -14.78
CA LEU A 267 -2.16 4.28 -13.55
C LEU A 267 -3.28 3.38 -13.05
N ASN A 268 -2.96 2.11 -12.86
CA ASN A 268 -3.86 1.11 -12.33
C ASN A 268 -3.57 0.87 -10.85
N GLU A 269 -4.55 1.07 -9.97
CA GLU A 269 -4.41 0.61 -8.60
C GLU A 269 -4.56 -0.92 -8.53
N ILE A 270 -3.52 -1.61 -8.05
CA ILE A 270 -3.44 -3.06 -7.88
C ILE A 270 -3.82 -3.44 -6.44
N PRO A 271 -4.77 -4.37 -6.23
CA PRO A 271 -5.20 -4.76 -4.90
C PRO A 271 -4.14 -5.64 -4.21
N LEU A 272 -3.68 -5.21 -3.03
CA LEU A 272 -2.77 -6.00 -2.17
C LEU A 272 -3.51 -6.92 -1.19
N GLY A 273 -4.83 -6.75 -1.02
CA GLY A 273 -5.62 -7.50 -0.03
C GLY A 273 -5.34 -7.10 1.44
N VAL A 274 -4.75 -5.93 1.66
CA VAL A 274 -4.46 -5.38 2.99
C VAL A 274 -5.61 -4.52 3.48
N ILE A 275 -6.16 -4.83 4.66
CA ILE A 275 -7.06 -3.93 5.38
C ILE A 275 -6.22 -2.98 6.22
N GLY A 276 -6.42 -1.68 6.05
CA GLY A 276 -5.72 -0.62 6.78
C GLY A 276 -4.50 -0.06 6.05
N GLY A 277 -3.66 0.65 6.80
CA GLY A 277 -2.50 1.36 6.28
C GLY A 277 -1.14 0.82 6.75
N ALA A 278 -0.09 1.52 6.33
CA ALA A 278 1.29 1.24 6.72
C ALA A 278 2.04 2.54 7.05
N ARG A 279 3.04 2.43 7.93
CA ARG A 279 3.95 3.51 8.32
C ARG A 279 5.21 3.58 7.46
N ALA A 280 5.56 2.46 6.82
CA ALA A 280 6.60 2.34 5.80
C ALA A 280 6.22 1.26 4.79
N ALA A 281 6.65 1.45 3.55
CA ALA A 281 6.62 0.47 2.48
C ALA A 281 8.00 0.48 1.80
N VAL A 282 8.69 -0.66 1.78
CA VAL A 282 10.04 -0.79 1.23
C VAL A 282 10.15 -2.05 0.38
N TRP A 283 10.95 -1.96 -0.68
CA TRP A 283 11.05 -2.98 -1.73
C TRP A 283 12.45 -3.57 -1.81
N THR A 284 12.54 -4.88 -2.03
CA THR A 284 13.79 -5.57 -2.39
C THR A 284 13.47 -6.96 -2.94
N ASP A 285 14.36 -7.57 -3.70
CA ASP A 285 14.28 -9.01 -4.01
C ASP A 285 14.92 -9.81 -2.87
N TYR A 286 14.12 -10.25 -1.89
CA TYR A 286 14.68 -10.92 -0.71
C TYR A 286 14.95 -12.41 -0.96
N ASN A 287 14.32 -12.98 -1.99
CA ASN A 287 14.32 -14.41 -2.27
C ASN A 287 15.24 -14.80 -3.44
N GLY A 288 15.76 -13.82 -4.18
CA GLY A 288 16.68 -13.98 -5.31
C GLY A 288 16.00 -14.38 -6.63
N ASP A 289 14.69 -14.14 -6.78
CA ASP A 289 13.93 -14.50 -7.99
C ASP A 289 13.92 -13.41 -9.07
N GLY A 290 14.59 -12.28 -8.81
CA GLY A 290 14.70 -11.13 -9.69
C GLY A 290 13.50 -10.18 -9.65
N LYS A 291 12.52 -10.41 -8.77
CA LYS A 291 11.33 -9.55 -8.64
C LYS A 291 11.34 -8.83 -7.29
N PRO A 292 10.96 -7.55 -7.25
CA PRO A 292 10.93 -6.81 -6.00
C PRO A 292 9.73 -7.24 -5.15
N ASP A 293 10.02 -7.70 -3.94
CA ASP A 293 9.09 -8.04 -2.89
C ASP A 293 8.81 -6.83 -1.98
N LEU A 294 7.62 -6.81 -1.36
CA LEU A 294 7.16 -5.69 -0.54
C LEU A 294 7.20 -6.03 0.94
N LEU A 295 7.87 -5.19 1.74
CA LEU A 295 7.76 -5.19 3.19
C LEU A 295 7.01 -3.94 3.68
N LEU A 296 5.97 -4.16 4.47
CA LEU A 296 5.20 -3.12 5.14
C LEU A 296 5.46 -3.11 6.64
N ALA A 297 5.73 -1.94 7.20
CA ALA A 297 5.60 -1.70 8.64
C ALA A 297 4.16 -1.28 8.96
N THR A 298 3.37 -2.14 9.60
CA THR A 298 2.01 -1.80 10.02
C THR A 298 1.92 -1.64 11.54
N PRO A 299 0.92 -0.92 12.08
CA PRO A 299 0.76 -0.78 13.54
C PRO A 299 0.69 -2.13 14.27
N THR A 300 0.21 -3.18 13.61
CA THR A 300 0.06 -4.53 14.18
C THR A 300 1.24 -5.47 13.91
N GLY A 301 2.26 -5.01 13.18
CA GLY A 301 3.44 -5.81 12.86
C GLY A 301 3.90 -5.70 11.41
N ALA A 302 5.00 -6.37 11.10
CA ALA A 302 5.52 -6.39 9.74
C ALA A 302 4.62 -7.26 8.86
N ARG A 303 4.45 -6.89 7.59
CA ARG A 303 3.82 -7.73 6.58
C ARG A 303 4.73 -7.85 5.38
N LEU A 304 5.10 -9.08 5.03
CA LEU A 304 5.98 -9.38 3.90
C LEU A 304 5.12 -9.97 2.78
N PHE A 305 5.30 -9.47 1.56
CA PHE A 305 4.61 -9.95 0.37
C PHE A 305 5.63 -10.33 -0.70
N THR A 306 5.59 -11.58 -1.11
CA THR A 306 6.37 -12.07 -2.24
C THR A 306 5.68 -11.73 -3.55
N ASN A 307 6.43 -11.18 -4.49
CA ASN A 307 5.96 -10.77 -5.79
C ASN A 307 6.03 -11.92 -6.80
N ALA A 308 4.91 -12.25 -7.42
CA ALA A 308 4.77 -13.28 -8.44
C ALA A 308 4.48 -12.68 -9.82
N GLY A 309 5.12 -11.55 -10.16
CA GLY A 309 4.95 -10.86 -11.44
C GLY A 309 3.73 -9.93 -11.44
N GLY A 310 3.74 -8.94 -10.55
CA GLY A 310 2.64 -7.98 -10.36
C GLY A 310 1.48 -8.49 -9.50
N THR A 311 1.52 -9.75 -9.07
CA THR A 311 0.61 -10.31 -8.07
C THR A 311 1.37 -10.61 -6.79
N PHE A 312 0.73 -10.43 -5.63
CA PHE A 312 1.42 -10.49 -4.34
C PHE A 312 0.84 -11.58 -3.45
N ARG A 313 1.72 -12.42 -2.92
CA ARG A 313 1.38 -13.42 -1.90
C ARG A 313 1.94 -12.98 -0.56
N GLU A 314 1.10 -12.90 0.46
CA GLU A 314 1.59 -12.63 1.81
C GLU A 314 2.42 -13.82 2.35
N THR A 315 3.66 -13.53 2.74
CA THR A 315 4.67 -14.47 3.25
C THR A 315 5.21 -14.06 4.62
N THR A 316 4.50 -13.19 5.34
CA THR A 316 4.77 -12.74 6.71
C THR A 316 5.10 -13.88 7.69
N VAL A 317 4.57 -15.09 7.45
CA VAL A 317 4.86 -16.29 8.26
C VAL A 317 6.34 -16.70 8.27
N GLY A 318 7.13 -16.26 7.29
CA GLY A 318 8.58 -16.50 7.20
C GLY A 318 9.42 -15.57 8.08
N LEU A 319 8.82 -14.52 8.66
CA LEU A 319 9.50 -13.60 9.60
C LEU A 319 9.54 -14.18 11.03
N PRO A 320 10.52 -13.79 11.86
CA PRO A 320 10.52 -14.09 13.29
C PRO A 320 9.20 -13.67 13.94
N ARG A 321 8.61 -14.58 14.72
CA ARG A 321 7.35 -14.34 15.43
C ARG A 321 7.60 -13.54 16.70
N THR A 322 7.70 -12.23 16.57
CA THR A 322 7.83 -11.28 17.67
C THR A 322 6.52 -10.54 17.94
N ASN A 323 6.17 -10.33 19.21
CA ASN A 323 5.07 -9.45 19.58
C ASN A 323 5.49 -7.98 19.38
N TYR A 324 5.20 -7.41 18.22
CA TYR A 324 5.37 -5.98 17.98
C TYR A 324 4.37 -5.19 18.83
N THR A 325 4.82 -4.08 19.42
CA THR A 325 3.92 -3.20 20.18
C THR A 325 3.34 -2.12 19.28
N ASN A 326 4.12 -1.61 18.32
CA ASN A 326 3.69 -0.67 17.29
C ASN A 326 4.84 -0.41 16.30
N LEU A 327 4.86 -1.06 15.14
CA LEU A 327 5.92 -0.79 14.15
C LEU A 327 5.75 0.60 13.53
N THR A 328 6.87 1.30 13.42
CA THR A 328 6.90 2.71 13.00
C THR A 328 7.70 2.93 11.72
N ALA A 329 8.69 2.08 11.44
CA ALA A 329 9.50 2.13 10.23
C ALA A 329 10.02 0.73 9.88
N ALA A 330 10.37 0.53 8.62
CA ALA A 330 11.03 -0.64 8.08
C ALA A 330 12.08 -0.20 7.04
N ALA A 331 13.13 -0.99 6.91
CA ALA A 331 14.23 -0.82 5.97
C ALA A 331 14.77 -2.20 5.57
N TRP A 332 15.26 -2.29 4.34
CA TRP A 332 16.12 -3.40 3.89
C TRP A 332 17.58 -2.97 4.02
N ILE A 333 18.43 -3.86 4.52
CA ILE A 333 19.86 -3.60 4.76
C ILE A 333 20.64 -4.90 4.56
N ASP A 334 21.83 -4.87 3.96
CA ASP A 334 22.76 -6.01 4.02
C ASP A 334 23.73 -5.72 5.18
N TYR A 335 23.41 -6.20 6.39
CA TYR A 335 24.19 -5.77 7.56
C TYR A 335 25.51 -6.53 7.66
N ASP A 336 25.54 -7.82 7.29
CA ASP A 336 26.72 -8.66 7.43
C ASP A 336 27.61 -8.69 6.18
N GLY A 337 27.11 -8.22 5.04
CA GLY A 337 27.83 -8.15 3.76
C GLY A 337 27.75 -9.46 2.98
N ASP A 338 26.74 -10.29 3.21
CA ASP A 338 26.55 -11.56 2.49
C ASP A 338 25.78 -11.41 1.16
N GLY A 339 25.35 -10.19 0.84
CA GLY A 339 24.63 -9.86 -0.38
C GLY A 339 23.14 -10.18 -0.33
N LYS A 340 22.61 -10.69 0.80
CA LYS A 340 21.18 -10.93 0.98
C LYS A 340 20.55 -9.76 1.75
N PRO A 341 19.39 -9.26 1.32
CA PRO A 341 18.70 -8.20 2.06
C PRO A 341 18.15 -8.69 3.39
N ASP A 342 18.62 -8.11 4.49
CA ASP A 342 18.11 -8.26 5.86
C ASP A 342 17.05 -7.19 6.19
N ILE A 343 16.26 -7.44 7.23
CA ILE A 343 15.16 -6.57 7.64
C ILE A 343 15.53 -5.79 8.90
N LEU A 344 15.50 -4.45 8.83
CA LEU A 344 15.59 -3.56 9.98
C LEU A 344 14.22 -2.93 10.26
N LEU A 345 13.71 -3.08 11.49
CA LEU A 345 12.42 -2.56 11.92
C LEU A 345 12.57 -1.65 13.15
N ALA A 346 11.73 -0.62 13.23
CA ALA A 346 11.56 0.18 14.44
C ALA A 346 10.27 -0.20 15.17
N ASP A 347 10.39 -0.90 16.30
CA ASP A 347 9.28 -1.37 17.14
C ASP A 347 8.97 -0.38 18.26
N GLY A 348 8.36 0.74 17.90
CA GLY A 348 7.76 1.68 18.85
C GLY A 348 8.67 2.02 20.04
N PHE A 349 8.27 1.58 21.25
CA PHE A 349 9.00 1.81 22.51
C PHE A 349 9.91 0.64 22.94
N ASN A 350 10.17 -0.32 22.04
CA ASN A 350 11.04 -1.48 22.28
C ASN A 350 12.31 -1.48 21.41
N GLY A 351 12.64 -0.33 20.81
CA GLY A 351 13.86 -0.15 20.02
C GLY A 351 13.81 -0.72 18.61
N LEU A 352 14.97 -1.12 18.12
CA LEU A 352 15.18 -1.62 16.76
C LEU A 352 15.27 -3.15 16.74
N ARG A 353 14.74 -3.76 15.67
CA ARG A 353 14.86 -5.19 15.40
C ARG A 353 15.62 -5.41 14.11
N LEU A 354 16.55 -6.36 14.12
CA LEU A 354 17.26 -6.81 12.92
C LEU A 354 17.00 -8.29 12.69
N TYR A 355 16.42 -8.60 11.54
CA TYR A 355 16.21 -9.99 11.10
C TYR A 355 17.10 -10.29 9.91
N ARG A 356 18.05 -11.19 10.13
CA ARG A 356 19.00 -11.62 9.13
C ARG A 356 18.36 -12.59 8.15
N ASN A 357 18.54 -12.36 6.85
CA ASN A 357 18.08 -13.24 5.78
C ASN A 357 19.00 -14.46 5.65
N ILE A 358 18.49 -15.62 6.07
CA ILE A 358 19.21 -16.89 5.95
C ILE A 358 18.92 -17.58 4.60
N GLY A 359 18.06 -16.97 3.78
CA GLY A 359 17.53 -17.53 2.53
C GLY A 359 16.56 -18.68 2.77
N ALA A 360 15.98 -19.19 1.69
CA ALA A 360 15.32 -20.50 1.69
C ALA A 360 16.38 -21.62 1.70
N ALA A 361 17.21 -21.70 2.76
CA ALA A 361 18.05 -22.88 2.95
C ALA A 361 17.16 -24.11 3.21
N ASP A 362 17.59 -25.30 2.79
CA ASP A 362 16.99 -26.63 3.00
C ASP A 362 16.60 -26.91 4.47
N ALA A 363 15.59 -26.21 4.99
CA ALA A 363 14.91 -26.61 6.20
C ALA A 363 13.87 -27.61 5.75
N GLY A 364 14.33 -28.85 5.58
CA GLY A 364 13.44 -30.01 5.55
C GLY A 364 12.39 -29.94 6.67
N PRO A 365 11.36 -30.79 6.61
CA PRO A 365 10.20 -30.70 7.50
C PRO A 365 10.64 -30.56 8.95
N ALA A 366 9.91 -29.76 9.73
CA ALA A 366 10.20 -29.61 11.15
C ALA A 366 10.16 -30.99 11.82
N LYS A 367 11.30 -31.41 12.36
CA LYS A 367 11.43 -32.67 13.10
C LYS A 367 11.24 -32.35 14.57
N VAL A 368 10.23 -32.97 15.17
CA VAL A 368 9.93 -32.86 16.60
C VAL A 368 10.15 -34.24 17.22
N GLU A 369 11.08 -34.30 18.16
CA GLU A 369 11.40 -35.52 18.91
C GLU A 369 10.97 -35.36 20.36
N PHE A 370 10.31 -36.39 20.89
CA PHE A 370 9.77 -36.39 22.24
C PHE A 370 10.58 -37.30 23.15
N GLY A 371 11.10 -36.73 24.23
CA GLY A 371 11.76 -37.48 25.29
C GLY A 371 10.75 -38.30 26.11
N LYS A 372 11.27 -39.21 26.93
CA LYS A 372 10.46 -40.02 27.84
C LYS A 372 9.72 -39.15 28.85
N TRP A 373 8.51 -39.58 29.21
CA TRP A 373 7.75 -38.97 30.29
C TRP A 373 8.39 -39.32 31.64
N LYS A 374 8.43 -38.32 32.51
CA LYS A 374 8.75 -38.45 33.93
C LYS A 374 7.58 -37.95 34.75
N ILE A 375 7.40 -38.52 35.93
CA ILE A 375 6.35 -38.16 36.88
C ILE A 375 6.94 -37.89 38.26
N SER A 376 6.39 -36.89 38.95
CA SER A 376 6.64 -36.64 40.37
C SER A 376 5.33 -36.37 41.11
N GLY A 377 5.26 -36.80 42.36
CA GLY A 377 4.07 -36.83 43.21
C GLY A 377 4.06 -38.08 44.10
N PRO A 378 2.93 -38.38 44.76
CA PRO A 378 1.71 -37.59 44.80
C PRO A 378 1.84 -36.45 45.81
N PHE A 379 1.30 -35.28 45.48
CA PHE A 379 1.14 -34.16 46.41
C PHE A 379 -0.32 -34.06 46.86
N GLU A 380 -0.56 -33.33 47.94
CA GLU A 380 -1.90 -33.20 48.51
C GLU A 380 -2.86 -32.45 47.56
N ASN A 381 -4.11 -32.90 47.47
CA ASN A 381 -5.17 -32.18 46.74
C ASN A 381 -6.51 -32.30 47.48
N ALA A 382 -6.48 -32.49 48.81
CA ALA A 382 -7.65 -32.43 49.67
C ALA A 382 -8.48 -31.15 49.39
N GLY A 383 -9.80 -31.33 49.24
CA GLY A 383 -10.72 -30.23 48.93
C GLY A 383 -10.46 -29.53 47.59
N GLY A 384 -9.72 -30.14 46.66
CA GLY A 384 -9.40 -29.58 45.35
C GLY A 384 -8.38 -28.43 45.36
N GLN A 385 -7.67 -28.23 46.47
CA GLN A 385 -6.74 -27.10 46.65
C GLN A 385 -5.43 -27.24 45.86
N GLY A 386 -5.14 -28.43 45.34
CA GLY A 386 -3.91 -28.76 44.63
C GLY A 386 -3.68 -27.90 43.40
N PHE A 387 -4.73 -27.39 42.73
CA PHE A 387 -4.58 -26.47 41.60
C PHE A 387 -3.89 -25.16 42.01
N ALA A 388 -4.31 -24.57 43.13
CA ALA A 388 -3.79 -23.30 43.63
C ALA A 388 -2.49 -23.46 44.45
N ALA A 389 -2.27 -24.62 45.08
CA ALA A 389 -1.06 -24.89 45.85
C ALA A 389 0.19 -24.91 44.97
N VAL A 390 1.31 -24.35 45.44
CA VAL A 390 2.60 -24.38 44.73
C VAL A 390 3.47 -25.49 45.30
N TYR A 391 3.77 -26.51 44.49
CA TYR A 391 4.66 -27.61 44.88
C TYR A 391 6.08 -27.43 44.32
N PRO A 392 7.09 -28.09 44.90
CA PRO A 392 8.50 -27.89 44.52
C PRO A 392 8.81 -28.02 43.02
N PRO A 393 8.21 -28.96 42.25
CA PRO A 393 8.41 -29.05 40.81
C PRO A 393 8.09 -27.78 40.00
N GLU A 394 7.22 -26.90 40.50
CA GLU A 394 6.89 -25.61 39.84
C GLU A 394 8.03 -24.59 39.94
N GLN A 395 8.85 -24.68 40.98
CA GLN A 395 9.95 -23.74 41.20
C GLN A 395 11.20 -24.21 40.47
N LYS A 396 11.49 -25.51 40.54
CA LYS A 396 12.64 -26.13 39.89
C LYS A 396 12.40 -27.63 39.64
N VAL A 397 12.62 -28.07 38.41
CA VAL A 397 12.69 -29.50 38.09
C VAL A 397 14.07 -30.02 38.48
N ASP A 398 14.15 -30.65 39.66
CA ASP A 398 15.34 -31.32 40.15
C ASP A 398 15.10 -32.83 40.25
N PHE A 399 15.70 -33.59 39.34
CA PHE A 399 15.50 -35.04 39.22
C PHE A 399 16.13 -35.85 40.36
N ALA A 400 17.07 -35.28 41.11
CA ALA A 400 17.64 -35.90 42.30
C ALA A 400 16.89 -35.49 43.59
N GLY A 401 15.99 -34.51 43.49
CA GLY A 401 15.23 -33.99 44.61
C GLY A 401 14.21 -34.98 45.17
N GLU A 402 14.06 -34.96 46.48
CA GLU A 402 13.07 -35.72 47.23
C GLU A 402 12.23 -34.75 48.07
N TYR A 403 10.90 -34.83 47.93
CA TYR A 403 9.99 -33.87 48.54
C TYR A 403 8.98 -34.56 49.45
N PRO A 404 8.45 -33.86 50.48
CA PRO A 404 7.28 -34.33 51.20
C PRO A 404 6.10 -34.49 50.23
N GLY A 405 5.59 -35.70 50.11
CA GLY A 405 4.38 -36.00 49.34
C GLY A 405 3.22 -36.41 50.26
N LYS A 406 2.17 -36.92 49.63
CA LYS A 406 0.90 -37.25 50.28
C LYS A 406 1.02 -38.48 51.19
N ASN A 407 0.36 -38.43 52.35
CA ASN A 407 0.33 -39.52 53.36
C ASN A 407 1.72 -40.07 53.73
N GLY A 408 2.74 -39.20 53.76
CA GLY A 408 4.12 -39.59 54.08
C GLY A 408 4.85 -40.34 52.96
N GLU A 409 4.24 -40.54 51.78
CA GLU A 409 4.96 -41.00 50.59
C GLU A 409 5.83 -39.85 50.07
N LYS A 410 7.13 -40.10 49.88
CA LYS A 410 8.06 -39.12 49.34
C LYS A 410 7.81 -38.93 47.84
N ALA A 411 7.64 -37.69 47.42
CA ALA A 411 7.53 -37.36 46.00
C ALA A 411 8.93 -37.27 45.39
N VAL A 412 9.21 -38.14 44.43
CA VAL A 412 10.45 -38.20 43.65
C VAL A 412 10.12 -38.30 42.17
N TRP A 413 11.05 -37.88 41.32
CA TRP A 413 10.92 -38.07 39.88
C TRP A 413 11.20 -39.53 39.49
N LYS A 414 10.29 -40.12 38.72
CA LYS A 414 10.41 -41.47 38.16
C LYS A 414 10.06 -41.45 36.68
N ASP A 415 10.58 -42.39 35.91
CA ASP A 415 10.12 -42.62 34.54
C ASP A 415 8.70 -43.22 34.56
N ILE A 416 7.87 -42.83 33.59
CA ILE A 416 6.53 -43.38 33.41
C ILE A 416 6.24 -43.57 31.92
N GLU A 417 5.55 -44.65 31.58
CA GLU A 417 5.07 -44.89 30.21
C GLU A 417 3.68 -44.29 30.02
N LEU A 418 3.61 -43.22 29.23
CA LEU A 418 2.37 -42.57 28.81
C LEU A 418 2.42 -42.41 27.28
N PRO A 419 1.95 -43.42 26.51
CA PRO A 419 1.97 -43.35 25.05
C PRO A 419 1.15 -42.17 24.52
N ASP A 420 1.77 -41.35 23.67
CA ASP A 420 1.07 -40.22 23.02
C ASP A 420 -0.12 -40.75 22.19
N GLY A 421 -1.26 -40.07 22.26
CA GLY A 421 -2.51 -40.47 21.61
C GLY A 421 -3.36 -41.48 22.37
N GLN A 422 -2.94 -41.92 23.56
CA GLN A 422 -3.69 -42.85 24.39
C GLN A 422 -3.95 -42.30 25.79
N ALA A 423 -5.09 -42.66 26.37
CA ALA A 423 -5.43 -42.30 27.74
C ALA A 423 -4.89 -43.38 28.70
N THR A 424 -3.83 -43.09 29.43
CA THR A 424 -3.12 -44.08 30.26
C THR A 424 -3.25 -43.77 31.74
N SER A 425 -3.56 -44.79 32.55
CA SER A 425 -3.79 -44.65 33.99
C SER A 425 -2.49 -44.35 34.73
N VAL A 426 -2.52 -43.39 35.66
CA VAL A 426 -1.33 -42.93 36.38
C VAL A 426 -1.21 -43.63 37.75
N LYS A 427 -1.15 -44.97 37.74
CA LYS A 427 -1.14 -45.81 38.96
C LYS A 427 0.28 -46.18 39.41
N VAL A 428 1.10 -45.19 39.76
CA VAL A 428 2.52 -45.40 40.16
C VAL A 428 2.79 -45.13 41.65
N PHE A 429 1.76 -44.73 42.38
CA PHE A 429 1.83 -44.39 43.81
C PHE A 429 1.14 -45.46 44.67
N ARG A 430 1.28 -45.37 46.00
CA ARG A 430 0.54 -46.25 46.92
C ARG A 430 -0.96 -46.13 46.70
N GLU A 431 -1.69 -47.23 46.84
CA GLU A 431 -3.13 -47.31 46.53
C GLU A 431 -3.97 -46.30 47.34
N GLU A 432 -3.61 -46.09 48.62
CA GLU A 432 -4.20 -45.08 49.51
C GLU A 432 -4.03 -43.62 49.02
N ASN A 433 -3.10 -43.37 48.08
CA ASN A 433 -2.80 -42.06 47.53
C ASN A 433 -3.45 -41.79 46.16
N HIS A 434 -4.29 -42.69 45.63
CA HIS A 434 -4.86 -42.55 44.29
C HIS A 434 -6.03 -41.55 44.20
N THR A 435 -6.55 -41.08 45.32
CA THR A 435 -7.59 -40.03 45.39
C THR A 435 -6.98 -38.70 45.83
N PHE A 436 -7.64 -37.58 45.55
CA PHE A 436 -7.21 -36.24 45.99
C PHE A 436 -5.70 -36.03 45.92
N MET A 437 -5.10 -36.26 44.75
CA MET A 437 -3.66 -36.10 44.53
C MET A 437 -3.34 -35.09 43.44
N THR A 438 -2.21 -34.40 43.57
CA THR A 438 -1.60 -33.60 42.49
C THR A 438 -0.31 -34.27 42.03
N ILE A 439 -0.12 -34.32 40.71
CA ILE A 439 1.11 -34.86 40.10
C ILE A 439 1.72 -33.82 39.16
N TYR A 440 2.99 -34.02 38.86
CA TYR A 440 3.70 -33.32 37.82
C TYR A 440 4.21 -34.31 36.78
N LEU A 441 3.96 -34.01 35.52
CA LEU A 441 4.50 -34.71 34.37
C LEU A 441 5.53 -33.82 33.69
N PHE A 442 6.66 -34.39 33.31
CA PHE A 442 7.73 -33.69 32.63
C PHE A 442 8.18 -34.47 31.40
N ARG A 443 8.46 -33.76 30.30
CA ARG A 443 9.19 -34.30 29.16
C ARG A 443 10.06 -33.24 28.49
N GLU A 444 11.12 -33.70 27.85
CA GLU A 444 11.92 -32.88 26.96
C GLU A 444 11.38 -32.99 25.53
N ILE A 445 11.45 -31.89 24.78
CA ILE A 445 11.08 -31.85 23.36
C ILE A 445 12.24 -31.23 22.60
N THR A 446 12.79 -31.97 21.64
CA THR A 446 13.85 -31.47 20.78
C THR A 446 13.29 -31.15 19.41
N THR A 447 13.65 -30.01 18.86
CA THR A 447 13.29 -29.63 17.49
C THR A 447 14.52 -29.17 16.73
N ASN A 448 14.55 -29.41 15.42
CA ASN A 448 15.61 -28.87 14.56
C ASN A 448 15.45 -27.36 14.28
N ARG A 449 14.28 -26.79 14.60
CA ARG A 449 13.92 -25.38 14.36
C ARG A 449 12.74 -24.95 15.23
N ALA A 450 12.50 -23.65 15.36
CA ALA A 450 11.34 -23.15 16.08
C ALA A 450 10.01 -23.67 15.46
N VAL A 451 9.09 -24.10 16.31
CA VAL A 451 7.82 -24.77 15.94
C VAL A 451 6.71 -24.37 16.90
N ASP A 452 5.55 -24.03 16.35
CA ASP A 452 4.30 -24.05 17.10
C ASP A 452 3.72 -25.46 17.01
N LEU A 453 3.65 -26.15 18.15
CA LEU A 453 3.16 -27.51 18.24
C LEU A 453 1.76 -27.51 18.86
N PRO A 454 0.68 -27.64 18.05
CA PRO A 454 -0.65 -27.90 18.58
C PRO A 454 -0.65 -29.22 19.34
N VAL A 455 -1.13 -29.18 20.57
CA VAL A 455 -1.28 -30.38 21.39
C VAL A 455 -2.70 -30.48 21.91
N SER A 456 -3.12 -31.70 22.17
CA SER A 456 -4.38 -32.05 22.81
C SER A 456 -4.07 -32.75 24.13
N MET A 457 -4.61 -32.26 25.23
CA MET A 457 -4.40 -32.83 26.57
C MET A 457 -5.71 -33.05 27.29
N GLY A 458 -5.76 -34.07 28.15
CA GLY A 458 -6.84 -34.32 29.09
C GLY A 458 -6.37 -35.16 30.27
N SER A 459 -6.91 -34.93 31.47
CA SER A 459 -6.42 -35.60 32.70
C SER A 459 -7.53 -36.06 33.65
N GLY A 460 -8.80 -35.80 33.38
CA GLY A 460 -9.88 -36.01 34.36
C GLY A 460 -9.97 -34.92 35.44
N GLY A 461 -9.09 -33.91 35.42
CA GLY A 461 -9.07 -32.83 36.41
C GLY A 461 -8.35 -31.57 35.91
N PRO A 462 -8.17 -30.55 36.75
CA PRO A 462 -7.49 -29.31 36.40
C PRO A 462 -6.06 -29.51 35.84
N LEU A 463 -5.66 -28.62 34.92
CA LEU A 463 -4.35 -28.63 34.27
C LEU A 463 -3.65 -27.28 34.35
N THR A 464 -2.35 -27.29 34.61
CA THR A 464 -1.45 -26.15 34.36
C THR A 464 -0.27 -26.63 33.54
N VAL A 465 0.14 -25.87 32.53
CA VAL A 465 1.18 -26.25 31.58
C VAL A 465 2.22 -25.15 31.50
N TRP A 466 3.49 -25.54 31.52
CA TRP A 466 4.63 -24.66 31.31
C TRP A 466 5.51 -25.18 30.18
N VAL A 467 6.01 -24.25 29.36
CA VAL A 467 7.01 -24.50 28.31
C VAL A 467 8.22 -23.62 28.60
N ASN A 468 9.41 -24.22 28.72
CA ASN A 468 10.65 -23.49 29.03
C ASN A 468 10.56 -22.60 30.28
N GLY A 469 9.72 -22.97 31.26
CA GLY A 469 9.46 -22.22 32.49
C GLY A 469 8.35 -21.17 32.37
N GLU A 470 7.87 -20.86 31.17
CA GLU A 470 6.74 -19.95 30.95
C GLU A 470 5.40 -20.70 31.06
N LYS A 471 4.46 -20.17 31.85
CA LYS A 471 3.13 -20.75 32.01
C LYS A 471 2.27 -20.45 30.79
N VAL A 472 1.95 -21.48 29.99
CA VAL A 472 1.18 -21.34 28.74
C VAL A 472 -0.30 -21.67 28.90
N LEU A 473 -0.68 -22.35 29.99
CA LEU A 473 -2.07 -22.72 30.30
C LEU A 473 -2.24 -22.85 31.81
N ALA A 474 -3.36 -22.36 32.34
CA ALA A 474 -3.83 -22.65 33.70
C ALA A 474 -5.35 -22.69 33.72
N GLU A 475 -5.94 -23.87 33.74
CA GLU A 475 -7.39 -24.05 33.70
C GLU A 475 -7.86 -24.92 34.86
N ASN A 476 -8.66 -24.32 35.75
CA ASN A 476 -9.26 -25.01 36.87
C ASN A 476 -10.57 -25.71 36.46
N VAL A 477 -10.49 -26.57 35.45
CA VAL A 477 -11.65 -27.26 34.88
C VAL A 477 -11.31 -28.75 34.74
N ALA A 478 -12.20 -29.61 35.26
CA ALA A 478 -12.09 -31.05 35.05
C ALA A 478 -12.57 -31.41 33.64
N ARG A 479 -11.74 -32.11 32.88
CA ARG A 479 -12.07 -32.62 31.54
C ARG A 479 -11.66 -34.07 31.42
N SER A 480 -12.38 -34.87 30.65
CA SER A 480 -12.06 -36.29 30.46
C SER A 480 -10.61 -36.49 29.97
N PRO A 481 -9.93 -37.59 30.31
CA PRO A 481 -8.64 -37.91 29.72
C PRO A 481 -8.84 -38.46 28.30
N ALA A 482 -9.10 -37.57 27.35
CA ALA A 482 -9.50 -37.89 25.99
C ALA A 482 -8.93 -36.85 24.99
N PRO A 483 -8.99 -37.12 23.68
CA PRO A 483 -8.66 -36.12 22.66
C PRO A 483 -9.54 -34.86 22.76
N ASP A 484 -9.00 -33.76 22.24
CA ASP A 484 -9.66 -32.49 21.97
C ASP A 484 -10.22 -31.73 23.18
N GLN A 485 -9.75 -32.04 24.40
CA GLN A 485 -10.27 -31.44 25.63
C GLN A 485 -9.64 -30.08 25.93
N THR A 486 -8.32 -30.04 26.03
CA THR A 486 -7.54 -28.81 26.15
C THR A 486 -6.54 -28.76 24.99
N LYS A 487 -6.58 -27.67 24.22
CA LYS A 487 -5.81 -27.53 22.97
C LYS A 487 -4.79 -26.39 22.98
N PRO A 488 -3.80 -26.37 23.90
CA PRO A 488 -2.80 -25.32 23.87
C PRO A 488 -1.87 -25.50 22.66
N THR A 489 -1.22 -24.42 22.24
CA THR A 489 -0.11 -24.47 21.28
C THR A 489 1.19 -24.29 22.05
N LEU A 490 2.07 -25.28 22.01
CA LEU A 490 3.39 -25.20 22.63
C LEU A 490 4.34 -24.48 21.68
N ARG A 491 4.86 -23.33 22.10
CA ARG A 491 5.84 -22.55 21.31
C ARG A 491 7.25 -23.03 21.62
N LEU A 492 7.85 -23.76 20.69
CA LEU A 492 9.15 -24.41 20.86
C LEU A 492 10.23 -23.60 20.15
N LYS A 493 11.38 -23.39 20.81
CA LYS A 493 12.60 -22.87 20.18
C LYS A 493 13.37 -23.99 19.51
N ALA A 494 14.28 -23.66 18.59
CA ALA A 494 15.22 -24.64 18.04
C ALA A 494 16.05 -25.29 19.15
N GLY A 495 16.37 -26.56 18.98
CA GLY A 495 17.07 -27.37 19.98
C GLY A 495 16.14 -27.85 21.09
N LYS A 496 16.63 -27.83 22.33
CA LYS A 496 15.99 -28.48 23.47
C LYS A 496 14.97 -27.55 24.16
N ASN A 497 13.79 -28.09 24.41
CA ASN A 497 12.69 -27.46 25.13
C ASN A 497 12.24 -28.32 26.31
N THR A 498 11.67 -27.70 27.35
CA THR A 498 11.09 -28.41 28.50
C THR A 498 9.59 -28.20 28.56
N LEU A 499 8.85 -29.29 28.82
CA LEU A 499 7.40 -29.28 29.04
C LEU A 499 7.13 -29.82 30.45
N LEU A 500 6.50 -29.00 31.28
CA LEU A 500 6.04 -29.36 32.62
C LEU A 500 4.52 -29.23 32.68
N ILE A 501 3.84 -30.24 33.23
CA ILE A 501 2.38 -30.28 33.35
C ILE A 501 2.03 -30.64 34.78
N LYS A 502 1.17 -29.85 35.39
CA LYS A 502 0.52 -30.16 36.66
C LYS A 502 -0.87 -30.69 36.40
N ALA A 503 -1.20 -31.85 36.96
CA ALA A 503 -2.53 -32.44 36.89
C ALA A 503 -3.05 -32.74 38.31
N CYS A 504 -4.28 -32.33 38.59
CA CYS A 504 -4.91 -32.48 39.90
C CYS A 504 -6.10 -33.44 39.80
N TYR A 505 -6.10 -34.49 40.62
CA TYR A 505 -7.08 -35.58 40.60
C TYR A 505 -7.84 -35.63 41.91
N VAL A 506 -9.13 -35.98 41.84
CA VAL A 506 -10.01 -36.12 43.02
C VAL A 506 -10.43 -37.57 43.30
N GLU A 507 -10.45 -38.43 42.28
CA GLU A 507 -10.90 -39.84 42.39
C GLU A 507 -9.82 -40.82 41.89
N ALA A 508 -9.94 -42.09 42.29
CA ALA A 508 -9.01 -43.17 41.93
C ALA A 508 -9.13 -43.59 40.45
N GLY A 509 -8.03 -44.16 39.90
CA GLY A 509 -8.03 -44.77 38.56
C GLY A 509 -7.95 -43.82 37.37
N ARG A 510 -7.56 -42.57 37.59
CA ARG A 510 -7.56 -41.52 36.55
C ARG A 510 -6.39 -41.66 35.57
N SER A 511 -6.67 -41.31 34.32
CA SER A 511 -5.72 -41.37 33.20
C SER A 511 -5.22 -39.99 32.80
N PHE A 512 -4.10 -39.96 32.10
CA PHE A 512 -3.62 -38.80 31.37
C PHE A 512 -3.62 -39.10 29.88
N PHE A 513 -4.04 -38.12 29.08
CA PHE A 513 -4.01 -38.14 27.63
C PHE A 513 -3.16 -36.96 27.15
N PHE A 514 -2.23 -37.23 26.26
CA PHE A 514 -1.49 -36.22 25.52
C PHE A 514 -1.35 -36.68 24.07
N ALA A 515 -1.65 -35.80 23.13
CA ALA A 515 -1.32 -35.99 21.73
C ALA A 515 -0.74 -34.69 21.17
N ALA A 516 0.22 -34.80 20.27
CA ALA A 516 0.76 -33.67 19.53
C ALA A 516 0.61 -33.95 18.04
N THR A 517 0.11 -32.97 17.30
CA THR A 517 0.04 -33.04 15.84
C THR A 517 1.06 -32.06 15.28
N PRO A 518 2.24 -32.52 14.84
CA PRO A 518 3.15 -31.67 14.07
C PRO A 518 2.38 -31.20 12.83
N THR A 519 2.17 -29.90 12.68
CA THR A 519 1.55 -29.39 11.45
C THR A 519 2.57 -29.51 10.32
N GLU A 520 2.19 -30.19 9.23
CA GLU A 520 3.02 -30.34 8.01
C GLU A 520 3.32 -29.02 7.28
N SER A 521 2.92 -27.86 7.82
CA SER A 521 3.15 -26.57 7.18
C SER A 521 3.78 -25.56 8.13
N VAL A 522 5.06 -25.76 8.40
CA VAL A 522 5.91 -24.65 8.87
C VAL A 522 6.82 -24.28 7.71
N VAL A 523 6.38 -23.33 6.90
CA VAL A 523 7.27 -22.60 5.97
C VAL A 523 8.58 -22.32 6.73
N PRO A 524 9.75 -22.80 6.27
CA PRO A 524 11.06 -22.41 6.79
C PRO A 524 11.11 -20.94 7.18
N PRO A 525 11.57 -20.56 8.39
CA PRO A 525 11.90 -19.16 8.59
C PRO A 525 12.97 -18.83 7.53
N THR A 526 12.71 -17.81 6.73
CA THR A 526 13.70 -17.26 5.80
C THR A 526 14.56 -16.21 6.50
N PHE A 527 14.20 -15.85 7.73
CA PHE A 527 14.87 -14.86 8.55
C PHE A 527 15.08 -15.34 9.99
N GLU A 528 16.21 -14.97 10.59
CA GLU A 528 16.51 -15.17 12.01
C GLU A 528 16.62 -13.83 12.76
N ASP A 529 16.14 -13.75 14.01
CA ASP A 529 16.29 -12.54 14.83
C ASP A 529 17.69 -12.46 15.45
N VAL A 530 18.46 -11.46 15.04
CA VAL A 530 19.83 -11.20 15.52
C VAL A 530 19.92 -9.91 16.33
N SER A 531 18.78 -9.30 16.70
CA SER A 531 18.73 -7.97 17.32
C SER A 531 19.67 -7.83 18.52
N ASP A 532 19.59 -8.74 19.49
CA ASP A 532 20.41 -8.68 20.70
C ASP A 532 21.90 -8.94 20.39
N LYS A 533 22.19 -9.80 19.40
CA LYS A 533 23.55 -10.15 18.98
C LYS A 533 24.30 -8.93 18.42
N VAL A 534 23.61 -8.07 17.68
CA VAL A 534 24.20 -6.88 17.05
C VAL A 534 24.06 -5.60 17.89
N GLY A 535 23.69 -5.74 19.18
CA GLY A 535 23.56 -4.62 20.11
C GLY A 535 22.28 -3.80 19.97
N LEU A 536 21.26 -4.31 19.26
CA LEU A 536 19.92 -3.73 19.14
C LEU A 536 18.96 -4.40 20.14
N GLY A 537 17.65 -4.30 19.89
CA GLY A 537 16.61 -4.80 20.77
C GLY A 537 16.29 -3.85 21.93
N ARG A 538 15.39 -4.30 22.81
CA ARG A 538 14.81 -3.47 23.89
C ARG A 538 15.85 -2.94 24.88
N ASN A 539 16.90 -3.73 25.13
CA ASN A 539 17.98 -3.39 26.06
C ASN A 539 19.24 -2.88 25.33
N GLY A 540 19.20 -2.83 24.00
CA GLY A 540 20.30 -2.37 23.16
C GLY A 540 20.27 -0.87 22.89
N ILE A 541 21.05 -0.48 21.89
CA ILE A 541 21.16 0.90 21.42
C ILE A 541 19.78 1.40 20.97
N ALA A 542 19.41 2.60 21.41
CA ALA A 542 18.09 3.20 21.18
C ALA A 542 16.90 2.33 21.64
N GLY A 543 17.13 1.33 22.51
CA GLY A 543 16.12 0.35 22.95
C GLY A 543 14.87 0.93 23.62
N GLN A 544 14.99 2.14 24.17
CA GLN A 544 13.93 2.88 24.86
C GLN A 544 13.44 4.11 24.07
N LEU A 545 13.98 4.35 22.87
CA LEU A 545 13.61 5.48 22.04
C LEU A 545 12.49 5.08 21.08
N LYS A 546 11.56 6.00 20.88
CA LYS A 546 10.56 5.91 19.81
C LYS A 546 10.97 6.83 18.68
N GLY A 547 11.20 6.23 17.52
CA GLY A 547 11.37 6.95 16.26
C GLY A 547 10.29 6.60 15.25
N ASP A 548 10.39 7.18 14.07
CA ASP A 548 9.37 7.06 13.02
C ASP A 548 9.92 6.88 11.60
N ARG A 549 11.24 7.01 11.41
CA ARG A 549 11.91 6.79 10.14
C ARG A 549 13.26 6.09 10.35
N LEU A 550 13.59 5.25 9.38
CA LEU A 550 14.90 4.65 9.16
C LEU A 550 15.36 5.13 7.79
N ILE A 551 16.54 5.74 7.71
CA ILE A 551 17.09 6.27 6.46
C ILE A 551 18.49 5.70 6.31
N LEU A 552 18.72 5.01 5.20
CA LEU A 552 19.97 4.30 4.94
C LEU A 552 20.90 5.16 4.07
N ALA A 553 22.20 5.09 4.35
CA ALA A 553 23.27 5.64 3.52
C ALA A 553 24.61 5.07 4.00
N ASP A 554 25.61 4.94 3.14
CA ASP A 554 27.00 4.78 3.57
C ASP A 554 27.54 6.18 3.92
N VAL A 555 27.67 6.49 5.22
CA VAL A 555 28.04 7.84 5.68
C VAL A 555 29.51 7.98 6.01
N ASP A 556 30.25 6.88 6.11
CA ASP A 556 31.69 6.90 6.35
C ASP A 556 32.54 6.30 5.21
N GLY A 557 31.89 5.90 4.12
CA GLY A 557 32.52 5.44 2.88
C GLY A 557 33.17 4.07 3.01
N ASP A 558 32.80 3.27 4.03
CA ASP A 558 33.38 1.94 4.25
C ASP A 558 32.73 0.83 3.40
N GLY A 559 31.71 1.19 2.60
CA GLY A 559 30.98 0.29 1.72
C GLY A 559 29.91 -0.52 2.43
N ARG A 560 29.76 -0.41 3.76
CA ARG A 560 28.64 -0.97 4.51
C ARG A 560 27.53 0.07 4.61
N THR A 561 26.30 -0.40 4.58
CA THR A 561 25.15 0.50 4.70
C THR A 561 24.94 0.87 6.16
N ASP A 562 25.07 2.16 6.48
CA ASP A 562 24.72 2.74 7.78
C ASP A 562 23.26 3.19 7.80
N PHE A 563 22.78 3.66 8.96
CA PHE A 563 21.44 4.26 9.02
C PHE A 563 21.28 5.35 10.07
N LEU A 564 20.37 6.27 9.78
CA LEU A 564 19.82 7.24 10.70
C LEU A 564 18.46 6.76 11.22
N PHE A 565 18.37 6.55 12.53
CA PHE A 565 17.09 6.35 13.22
C PHE A 565 16.56 7.69 13.71
N CYS A 566 15.41 8.12 13.16
CA CYS A 566 14.78 9.38 13.51
C CYS A 566 14.04 9.27 14.86
N ALA A 567 14.81 9.21 15.95
CA ALA A 567 14.35 9.24 17.31
C ALA A 567 15.16 10.27 18.12
N GLY A 568 14.53 10.96 19.06
CA GLY A 568 15.20 12.03 19.81
C GLY A 568 15.74 13.11 18.87
N ASN A 569 17.06 13.32 18.92
CA ASN A 569 17.78 14.29 18.09
C ASN A 569 18.36 13.71 16.79
N GLY A 570 18.01 12.46 16.46
CA GLY A 570 18.60 11.68 15.38
C GLY A 570 19.73 10.79 15.89
N VAL A 571 19.54 9.48 15.80
CA VAL A 571 20.52 8.47 16.23
C VAL A 571 21.20 7.89 15.00
N LEU A 572 22.47 8.25 14.78
CA LEU A 572 23.27 7.74 13.68
C LEU A 572 23.96 6.44 14.09
N MET A 573 23.79 5.40 13.29
CA MET A 573 24.29 4.05 13.55
C MET A 573 25.22 3.65 12.42
N LEU A 574 26.49 3.42 12.73
CA LEU A 574 27.44 2.85 11.78
C LEU A 574 27.34 1.33 11.79
N ASN A 575 27.28 0.73 10.61
CA ASN A 575 27.32 -0.71 10.44
C ASN A 575 28.76 -1.21 10.44
N LYS A 576 29.16 -1.89 11.52
CA LYS A 576 30.49 -2.50 11.65
C LYS A 576 30.37 -4.02 11.60
N LYS A 577 31.49 -4.68 11.31
CA LYS A 577 31.55 -6.13 11.13
C LYS A 577 30.95 -6.93 12.30
N GLU A 578 31.08 -6.43 13.52
CA GLU A 578 30.58 -7.08 14.74
C GLU A 578 29.16 -6.63 15.15
N GLY A 579 28.55 -5.70 14.43
CA GLY A 579 27.25 -5.11 14.75
C GLY A 579 27.22 -3.60 14.62
N PHE A 580 26.18 -2.96 15.14
CA PHE A 580 25.99 -1.52 14.98
C PHE A 580 26.63 -0.72 16.12
N VAL A 581 27.17 0.46 15.78
CA VAL A 581 27.76 1.40 16.74
C VAL A 581 27.10 2.76 16.60
N GLU A 582 26.61 3.32 17.71
CA GLU A 582 26.06 4.67 17.74
C GLU A 582 27.17 5.74 17.69
N VAL A 583 27.02 6.73 16.80
CA VAL A 583 27.87 7.93 16.77
C VAL A 583 27.31 8.98 17.73
N LYS A 584 27.63 8.85 19.02
CA LYS A 584 27.07 9.73 20.09
C LYS A 584 27.31 11.22 19.89
N ASN A 585 28.40 11.61 19.23
CA ASN A 585 28.77 13.00 18.95
C ASN A 585 28.76 13.28 17.44
N SER A 586 27.77 12.75 16.73
CA SER A 586 27.63 12.94 15.28
C SER A 586 27.50 14.40 14.87
N GLY A 587 27.19 15.33 15.78
CA GLY A 587 26.91 16.74 15.45
C GLY A 587 25.51 16.98 14.88
N LEU A 588 24.71 15.91 14.72
CA LEU A 588 23.31 16.02 14.38
C LEU A 588 22.49 16.55 15.57
N ALA A 589 21.69 17.57 15.30
CA ALA A 589 20.77 18.13 16.28
C ALA A 589 19.53 18.68 15.57
N PHE A 590 18.49 17.86 15.51
CA PHE A 590 17.19 18.23 14.95
C PHE A 590 16.03 17.63 15.75
N GLN A 591 14.81 18.10 15.54
CA GLN A 591 13.63 17.56 16.19
C GLN A 591 13.03 16.46 15.30
N SER A 592 12.99 15.23 15.81
CA SER A 592 12.26 14.13 15.15
C SER A 592 10.75 14.28 15.28
N GLY A 593 9.99 13.62 14.39
CA GLY A 593 8.52 13.57 14.46
C GLY A 593 7.82 13.97 13.17
N ARG A 594 7.31 12.96 12.47
CA ARG A 594 6.61 12.99 11.17
C ARG A 594 7.29 13.86 10.11
N ILE A 595 8.62 13.90 10.14
CA ILE A 595 9.46 14.47 9.10
C ILE A 595 10.27 13.35 8.44
N THR A 596 10.67 13.56 7.20
CA THR A 596 11.51 12.61 6.46
C THR A 596 12.79 13.33 6.02
N PRO A 597 13.89 13.21 6.80
CA PRO A 597 15.21 13.64 6.36
C PRO A 597 15.67 12.94 5.08
N ALA A 598 16.64 13.53 4.37
CA ALA A 598 17.18 12.97 3.13
C ALA A 598 18.71 13.14 3.08
N PHE A 599 19.42 12.01 2.98
CA PHE A 599 20.85 12.01 2.66
C PHE A 599 21.06 12.33 1.18
N GLY A 600 22.09 13.10 0.85
CA GLY A 600 22.46 13.43 -0.52
C GLY A 600 23.85 14.06 -0.63
N ASP A 601 24.58 13.72 -1.69
CA ASP A 601 25.86 14.32 -2.05
C ASP A 601 25.63 15.69 -2.71
N PHE A 602 25.25 16.68 -1.90
CA PHE A 602 24.93 18.03 -2.38
C PHE A 602 26.16 18.86 -2.79
N LEU A 603 27.38 18.39 -2.48
CA LEU A 603 28.63 19.03 -2.86
C LEU A 603 29.29 18.36 -4.08
N GLY A 604 28.85 17.16 -4.47
CA GLY A 604 29.48 16.37 -5.53
C GLY A 604 30.86 15.84 -5.12
N ASP A 605 31.13 15.75 -3.82
CA ASP A 605 32.42 15.31 -3.25
C ASP A 605 32.38 13.87 -2.72
N LYS A 606 31.30 13.14 -3.04
CA LYS A 606 31.02 11.76 -2.58
C LYS A 606 30.83 11.63 -1.08
N THR A 607 30.61 12.73 -0.36
CA THR A 607 30.23 12.69 1.06
C THR A 607 28.73 12.93 1.21
N MET A 608 28.06 12.01 1.90
CA MET A 608 26.61 12.08 2.08
C MET A 608 26.26 13.13 3.13
N GLY A 609 25.83 14.31 2.68
CA GLY A 609 25.23 15.34 3.52
C GLY A 609 23.80 14.99 3.92
N LEU A 610 23.24 15.68 4.92
CA LEU A 610 21.87 15.44 5.38
C LEU A 610 21.04 16.72 5.36
N PHE A 611 19.91 16.69 4.66
CA PHE A 611 18.87 17.68 4.79
C PHE A 611 17.76 17.19 5.73
N VAL A 612 17.32 18.06 6.64
CA VAL A 612 16.22 17.79 7.56
C VAL A 612 15.14 18.86 7.38
N PRO A 613 13.94 18.50 6.86
CA PRO A 613 12.82 19.43 6.78
C PRO A 613 12.28 19.70 8.20
N GLN A 614 12.11 20.98 8.56
CA GLN A 614 11.48 21.34 9.85
C GLN A 614 10.60 22.59 9.74
N SER A 615 9.51 22.61 10.48
CA SER A 615 8.57 23.74 10.54
C SER A 615 9.17 25.01 11.17
N GLY A 616 10.21 24.87 12.00
CA GLY A 616 10.92 25.99 12.64
C GLY A 616 12.11 26.52 11.84
N GLY A 617 12.33 26.02 10.62
CA GLY A 617 13.51 26.29 9.79
C GLY A 617 14.26 25.00 9.50
N ASN A 618 14.51 24.74 8.21
CA ASN A 618 15.19 23.52 7.78
C ASN A 618 16.61 23.44 8.33
N LYS A 619 17.19 22.25 8.32
CA LYS A 619 18.60 22.04 8.62
C LYS A 619 19.32 21.42 7.43
N LEU A 620 20.51 21.92 7.14
CA LEU A 620 21.46 21.28 6.23
C LEU A 620 22.75 20.97 7.00
N PHE A 621 23.14 19.70 6.99
CA PHE A 621 24.34 19.22 7.64
C PHE A 621 25.35 18.71 6.60
N ARG A 622 26.59 19.17 6.69
CA ARG A 622 27.72 18.66 5.92
C ARG A 622 28.41 17.55 6.69
N ASN A 623 28.60 16.40 6.06
CA ASN A 623 29.36 15.28 6.59
C ASN A 623 30.87 15.46 6.30
N ASP A 624 31.74 15.02 7.21
CA ASP A 624 33.19 14.95 7.02
C ASP A 624 33.66 13.64 6.36
N GLY A 625 32.73 12.77 6.00
CA GLY A 625 32.98 11.44 5.43
C GLY A 625 33.34 10.40 6.49
N LYS A 626 33.10 10.67 7.77
CA LYS A 626 33.33 9.74 8.90
C LYS A 626 32.13 9.67 9.85
N GLY A 627 30.97 10.12 9.38
CA GLY A 627 29.75 10.22 10.18
C GLY A 627 29.73 11.39 11.16
N HIS A 628 30.59 12.40 11.02
CA HIS A 628 30.50 13.65 11.79
C HIS A 628 29.95 14.78 10.92
N PHE A 629 28.93 15.44 11.44
CA PHE A 629 28.11 16.41 10.74
C PHE A 629 28.28 17.81 11.32
N THR A 630 28.49 18.78 10.45
CA THR A 630 28.49 20.21 10.79
C THR A 630 27.21 20.86 10.25
N ASP A 631 26.47 21.56 11.10
CA ASP A 631 25.34 22.39 10.66
C ASP A 631 25.85 23.55 9.79
N VAL A 632 25.53 23.52 8.51
CA VAL A 632 25.88 24.53 7.51
C VAL A 632 24.68 25.36 7.05
N THR A 633 23.54 25.23 7.73
CA THR A 633 22.27 25.87 7.36
C THR A 633 22.43 27.36 7.11
N ALA A 634 23.07 28.10 8.01
CA ALA A 634 23.24 29.55 7.87
C ALA A 634 24.06 29.97 6.63
N LYS A 635 24.85 29.06 6.06
CA LYS A 635 25.67 29.29 4.86
C LYS A 635 25.02 28.76 3.59
N SER A 636 23.83 28.15 3.68
CA SER A 636 23.18 27.47 2.54
C SER A 636 22.43 28.38 1.57
N GLY A 637 22.56 29.71 1.68
CA GLY A 637 21.85 30.67 0.83
C GLY A 637 20.35 30.65 1.10
N ALA A 638 19.53 30.56 0.06
CA ALA A 638 18.07 30.62 0.17
C ALA A 638 17.46 29.48 1.01
N LEU A 639 18.14 28.33 1.11
CA LEU A 639 17.69 27.19 1.90
C LEU A 639 17.71 27.48 3.42
N ALA A 640 18.50 28.46 3.86
CA ALA A 640 18.56 28.89 5.26
C ALA A 640 17.26 29.57 5.72
N ALA A 641 16.47 30.08 4.78
CA ALA A 641 15.19 30.70 5.08
C ALA A 641 14.16 29.66 5.51
N ALA A 642 13.28 30.04 6.44
CA ALA A 642 12.17 29.19 6.82
C ALA A 642 11.26 28.94 5.60
N THR A 643 11.13 27.67 5.23
CA THR A 643 10.05 27.21 4.35
C THR A 643 8.77 27.06 5.19
N GLY A 644 7.62 26.75 4.57
CA GLY A 644 6.40 26.47 5.32
C GLY A 644 6.55 25.28 6.30
N GLN A 645 5.47 24.60 6.67
CA GLN A 645 5.61 23.40 7.50
C GLN A 645 6.22 22.24 6.69
N ALA A 646 7.54 22.25 6.52
CA ALA A 646 8.30 21.26 5.78
C ALA A 646 8.20 19.89 6.45
N ALA A 647 7.94 18.86 5.66
CA ALA A 647 7.68 17.50 6.16
C ALA A 647 8.52 16.43 5.46
N CYS A 648 8.89 16.62 4.21
CA CYS A 648 9.69 15.66 3.44
C CYS A 648 10.54 16.38 2.41
N ALA A 649 11.56 15.71 1.89
CA ALA A 649 12.35 16.22 0.79
C ALA A 649 12.89 15.10 -0.09
N VAL A 650 13.26 15.46 -1.33
CA VAL A 650 13.95 14.56 -2.26
C VAL A 650 15.06 15.32 -2.97
N TRP A 651 16.23 14.68 -3.03
CA TRP A 651 17.36 15.12 -3.83
C TRP A 651 17.25 14.56 -5.24
N ALA A 652 17.43 15.39 -6.26
CA ALA A 652 17.49 14.91 -7.65
C ALA A 652 18.18 15.92 -8.56
N ASP A 653 18.83 15.47 -9.63
CA ASP A 653 19.40 16.35 -10.65
C ASP A 653 18.31 16.72 -11.68
N PHE A 654 17.45 17.67 -11.32
CA PHE A 654 16.24 17.96 -12.10
C PHE A 654 16.52 18.39 -13.53
N ASN A 655 17.61 19.13 -13.77
CA ASN A 655 17.95 19.66 -15.08
C ASN A 655 19.17 18.98 -15.72
N ASN A 656 19.51 17.78 -15.25
CA ASN A 656 20.58 16.96 -15.82
C ASN A 656 21.94 17.69 -15.93
N ARG A 657 22.28 18.52 -14.92
CA ARG A 657 23.54 19.30 -14.91
C ARG A 657 24.64 18.69 -14.05
N GLY A 658 24.40 17.50 -13.50
CA GLY A 658 25.29 16.80 -12.57
C GLY A 658 25.30 17.40 -11.16
N LYS A 659 24.28 18.16 -10.77
CA LYS A 659 24.18 18.75 -9.42
C LYS A 659 22.82 18.44 -8.81
N LEU A 660 22.80 17.79 -7.65
CA LEU A 660 21.55 17.48 -6.94
C LEU A 660 20.87 18.76 -6.45
N ASP A 661 19.67 19.03 -6.96
CA ASP A 661 18.71 19.97 -6.42
C ASP A 661 17.87 19.35 -5.32
N LEU A 662 17.10 20.19 -4.61
CA LEU A 662 16.24 19.77 -3.52
C LEU A 662 14.80 20.23 -3.74
N ILE A 663 13.86 19.29 -3.71
CA ILE A 663 12.44 19.60 -3.53
C ILE A 663 12.07 19.37 -2.08
N VAL A 664 11.36 20.32 -1.49
CA VAL A 664 10.85 20.26 -0.11
C VAL A 664 9.33 20.27 -0.11
N GLY A 665 8.75 19.19 0.41
CA GLY A 665 7.31 19.02 0.56
C GLY A 665 6.82 19.72 1.83
N CYS A 666 5.82 20.58 1.68
CA CYS A 666 5.31 21.43 2.75
C CYS A 666 3.83 21.14 3.04
N LEU A 667 3.46 21.30 4.31
CA LEU A 667 2.09 21.36 4.79
C LEU A 667 1.67 22.82 4.93
N ARG A 668 0.40 23.10 4.63
CA ARG A 668 -0.23 24.43 4.79
C ARG A 668 0.52 25.55 4.07
N GLY A 669 1.26 25.22 3.02
CA GLY A 669 2.03 26.13 2.18
C GLY A 669 2.51 25.44 0.90
N PRO A 670 2.99 26.21 -0.09
CA PRO A 670 3.49 25.64 -1.33
C PRO A 670 4.75 24.79 -1.08
N ASN A 671 4.91 23.74 -1.90
CA ASN A 671 6.17 23.00 -1.98
C ASN A 671 7.27 23.94 -2.48
N ARG A 672 8.53 23.60 -2.19
CA ARG A 672 9.69 24.43 -2.56
C ARG A 672 10.66 23.67 -3.44
N PHE A 673 11.31 24.40 -4.34
CA PHE A 673 12.38 23.89 -5.18
C PHE A 673 13.63 24.77 -5.01
N PHE A 674 14.70 24.16 -4.55
CA PHE A 674 15.97 24.81 -4.31
C PHE A 674 16.99 24.30 -5.32
N ARG A 675 17.42 25.22 -6.19
CA ARG A 675 18.47 24.95 -7.16
C ARG A 675 19.84 25.00 -6.49
N ASN A 676 20.61 23.94 -6.60
CA ASN A 676 21.96 23.85 -6.06
C ASN A 676 22.99 24.60 -6.94
N ASN A 677 23.69 25.58 -6.36
CA ASN A 677 24.69 26.35 -7.08
C ASN A 677 26.01 25.58 -7.25
N GLY A 678 26.22 24.50 -6.50
CA GLY A 678 27.40 23.61 -6.55
C GLY A 678 28.55 24.04 -5.62
N ASP A 679 28.30 25.01 -4.74
CA ASP A 679 29.25 25.52 -3.74
C ASP A 679 28.70 25.36 -2.31
N GLY A 680 27.64 24.55 -2.14
CA GLY A 680 26.91 24.38 -0.89
C GLY A 680 25.83 25.44 -0.64
N THR A 681 25.64 26.39 -1.56
CA THR A 681 24.54 27.38 -1.52
C THR A 681 23.42 27.01 -2.48
N PHE A 682 22.22 27.52 -2.17
CA PHE A 682 21.01 27.26 -2.94
C PHE A 682 20.27 28.54 -3.32
N THR A 683 19.64 28.49 -4.49
CA THR A 683 18.72 29.51 -5.00
C THR A 683 17.28 28.99 -4.90
N ASP A 684 16.35 29.76 -4.33
CA ASP A 684 14.91 29.40 -4.37
C ASP A 684 14.39 29.66 -5.78
N ALA A 685 14.12 28.57 -6.52
CA ALA A 685 13.59 28.59 -7.88
C ALA A 685 12.13 28.07 -7.91
N SER A 686 11.42 28.12 -6.78
CA SER A 686 10.04 27.63 -6.66
C SER A 686 9.06 28.37 -7.59
N GLU A 687 9.25 29.68 -7.77
CA GLU A 687 8.42 30.47 -8.69
C GLU A 687 8.71 30.10 -10.15
N GLU A 688 9.98 29.85 -10.49
CA GLU A 688 10.44 29.53 -11.84
C GLU A 688 9.76 28.28 -12.41
N ILE A 689 9.50 27.28 -11.56
CA ILE A 689 8.83 26.03 -11.95
C ILE A 689 7.33 26.03 -11.62
N GLY A 690 6.83 27.10 -10.99
CA GLY A 690 5.41 27.30 -10.63
C GLY A 690 4.93 26.57 -9.38
N PHE A 691 5.82 26.11 -8.49
CA PHE A 691 5.42 25.49 -7.22
C PHE A 691 4.67 26.43 -6.28
N LEU A 692 4.81 27.74 -6.44
CA LEU A 692 4.08 28.72 -5.63
C LEU A 692 2.60 28.84 -6.00
N GLN A 693 2.16 28.26 -7.12
CA GLN A 693 0.80 28.40 -7.62
C GLN A 693 -0.22 27.52 -6.89
N ARG A 694 0.22 26.48 -6.16
CA ARG A 694 -0.68 25.49 -5.55
C ARG A 694 -0.13 24.92 -4.23
N ILE A 695 -1.03 24.63 -3.30
CA ILE A 695 -0.73 23.97 -2.03
C ILE A 695 -1.13 22.49 -2.11
N PHE A 696 -0.16 21.60 -1.91
CA PHE A 696 -0.34 20.14 -2.00
C PHE A 696 -0.34 19.41 -0.65
N ASN A 697 0.04 20.04 0.47
CA ASN A 697 0.11 19.37 1.79
C ASN A 697 0.90 18.05 1.74
N THR A 698 2.12 18.11 1.24
CA THR A 698 2.87 16.90 0.86
C THR A 698 3.60 16.27 2.05
N ARG A 699 3.38 14.97 2.28
CA ARG A 699 4.05 14.13 3.29
C ARG A 699 5.06 13.16 2.71
N GLY A 700 4.84 12.74 1.46
CA GLY A 700 5.73 11.85 0.71
C GLY A 700 6.07 12.44 -0.64
N LEU A 701 7.32 12.25 -1.05
CA LEU A 701 7.88 12.74 -2.31
C LEU A 701 8.66 11.62 -2.99
N ALA A 702 8.56 11.56 -4.31
CA ALA A 702 9.53 10.84 -5.15
C ALA A 702 9.77 11.65 -6.44
N ALA A 703 11.02 11.61 -6.91
CA ALA A 703 11.43 12.10 -8.22
C ALA A 703 11.79 10.88 -9.07
N ILE A 704 11.09 10.66 -10.17
CA ILE A 704 11.22 9.48 -11.03
C ILE A 704 11.03 9.88 -12.49
N ASP A 705 11.74 9.26 -13.41
CA ASP A 705 11.42 9.37 -14.85
C ASP A 705 10.27 8.40 -15.16
N PHE A 706 9.03 8.87 -14.97
CA PHE A 706 7.83 8.03 -15.04
C PHE A 706 7.43 7.72 -16.49
N ASN A 707 7.67 8.65 -17.40
CA ASN A 707 7.33 8.50 -18.82
C ASN A 707 8.53 8.10 -19.71
N LYS A 708 9.73 7.98 -19.16
CA LYS A 708 11.00 7.65 -19.85
C LYS A 708 11.44 8.70 -20.88
N ASP A 709 11.14 9.97 -20.63
CA ASP A 709 11.57 11.06 -21.52
C ASP A 709 12.94 11.65 -21.12
N GLY A 710 13.56 11.15 -20.05
CA GLY A 710 14.84 11.62 -19.54
C GLY A 710 14.72 12.87 -18.65
N VAL A 711 13.50 13.29 -18.33
CA VAL A 711 13.19 14.36 -17.37
C VAL A 711 12.53 13.75 -16.14
N LEU A 712 12.87 14.28 -14.96
CA LEU A 712 12.29 13.78 -13.72
C LEU A 712 10.86 14.33 -13.52
N ASP A 713 9.94 13.39 -13.33
CA ASP A 713 8.56 13.59 -12.89
C ASP A 713 8.47 13.51 -11.37
N ILE A 714 7.40 14.08 -10.81
CA ILE A 714 7.25 14.22 -9.36
C ILE A 714 5.97 13.60 -8.85
N VAL A 715 6.10 12.68 -7.90
CA VAL A 715 4.97 12.07 -7.20
C VAL A 715 4.85 12.68 -5.80
N PHE A 716 3.66 13.23 -5.51
CA PHE A 716 3.28 13.74 -4.20
C PHE A 716 2.29 12.79 -3.52
N ASN A 717 2.61 12.35 -2.30
CA ASN A 717 1.63 11.78 -1.38
C ASN A 717 1.13 12.85 -0.41
N ASN A 718 -0.14 13.22 -0.53
CA ASN A 718 -0.68 14.42 0.09
C ASN A 718 -1.57 14.11 1.30
N GLU A 719 -1.40 14.89 2.37
CA GLU A 719 -2.18 14.75 3.60
C GLU A 719 -3.60 15.29 3.40
N GLY A 720 -4.59 14.41 3.59
CA GLY A 720 -6.01 14.78 3.62
C GLY A 720 -6.58 15.26 2.28
N GLN A 721 -5.82 15.20 1.19
CA GLN A 721 -6.27 15.54 -0.15
C GLN A 721 -5.81 14.50 -1.17
N GLU A 722 -6.22 14.66 -2.44
CA GLU A 722 -5.72 13.79 -3.49
C GLU A 722 -4.20 13.97 -3.67
N SER A 723 -3.50 12.86 -3.65
CA SER A 723 -2.11 12.74 -4.09
C SER A 723 -2.02 13.05 -5.58
N CYS A 724 -0.81 13.21 -6.13
CA CYS A 724 -0.69 13.46 -7.56
C CYS A 724 0.68 13.12 -8.13
N VAL A 725 0.73 13.01 -9.45
CA VAL A 725 1.96 12.99 -10.24
C VAL A 725 1.98 14.21 -11.16
N LEU A 726 3.13 14.87 -11.25
CA LEU A 726 3.43 15.96 -12.17
C LEU A 726 4.46 15.49 -13.18
N ILE A 727 4.16 15.64 -14.47
CA ILE A 727 5.07 15.27 -15.56
C ILE A 727 5.95 16.46 -15.92
N GLY A 728 7.27 16.27 -15.85
CA GLY A 728 8.28 17.28 -16.15
C GLY A 728 8.19 17.75 -17.60
N ASP A 729 8.51 19.03 -17.82
CA ASP A 729 8.55 19.62 -19.17
C ASP A 729 9.98 19.61 -19.74
N PRO A 730 10.30 18.75 -20.74
CA PRO A 730 11.63 18.68 -21.35
C PRO A 730 12.08 19.99 -22.00
N LEU A 731 11.14 20.83 -22.44
CA LEU A 731 11.46 22.10 -23.12
C LEU A 731 11.85 23.21 -22.14
N ARG A 732 11.55 23.06 -20.85
CA ARG A 732 11.78 24.11 -19.84
C ARG A 732 12.74 23.72 -18.74
N VAL A 733 12.93 22.43 -18.51
CA VAL A 733 13.93 21.90 -17.58
C VAL A 733 15.35 22.00 -18.16
N ALA A 734 15.51 21.98 -19.49
CA ALA A 734 16.80 22.06 -20.18
C ALA A 734 17.29 23.48 -20.53
N ALA A 735 16.55 24.54 -20.22
CA ALA A 735 16.96 25.89 -20.60
C ALA A 735 18.06 26.43 -19.67
N PRO A 736 19.28 26.71 -20.16
CA PRO A 736 20.23 27.50 -19.40
C PRO A 736 19.61 28.87 -19.15
N SER A 737 19.80 29.42 -17.95
CA SER A 737 19.45 30.82 -17.68
C SER A 737 20.16 31.70 -18.71
N VAL A 738 19.43 32.16 -19.73
CA VAL A 738 19.89 33.25 -20.57
C VAL A 738 19.94 34.45 -19.64
N ALA A 739 21.16 34.87 -19.30
CA ALA A 739 21.39 36.08 -18.55
C ALA A 739 20.59 37.21 -19.22
N LYS A 740 19.62 37.77 -18.49
CA LYS A 740 19.00 39.03 -18.91
C LYS A 740 20.12 40.07 -18.95
N GLN A 741 20.44 40.54 -20.16
CA GLN A 741 21.30 41.70 -20.41
C GLN A 741 20.74 42.96 -19.74
#